data_AF-T0SXH4-F1
#
_entry.id   AF-T0SXH4-F1
#
_cell.length_a   1.000
_cell.length_b   1.000
_cell.length_c   1.000
_cell.angle_alpha   90.00
_cell.angle_beta   90.00
_cell.angle_gamma   90.00
#
_symmetry.space_group_name_H-M   'P 1'
#
loop_
_entity.id
_entity.type
_entity.pdbx_description
1 polymer ?
#
loop_
_entity_poly.entity_id
_entity_poly.type
_entity_poly.pdbx_seq_one_letter_code
_entity_poly.pdbx_strand_id
1 'polypeptide(L)'
;MKNKIMLTATLLGLASNVHSFQSIDEVMKINRENRLAVNSDWFTVSEDDVSFYMTYNGMDLENHKRIRNREIAYKALDMIKNAQKQIIASVFLFDNMYSKTKPDFDVVEELTKTLIDKKQSNPDIKITVILDPLHRAYSRRTSPSVERFLKNGIDVFYSDLLPTKAASKIGIQETIGHVGRILDDISLGLFGSIINTTAAAINLPAGKLDGHQIDLEVAFTASLLKANHRKILVTDTNNGNDFETLVSSANPHNGSDDSTNTSLSVKGELAKFVYGILREDAAHSMLRQASIPLTIGMPKYAQLSDASKDEYELPKYSPKNLARYFTEILPPLPYKKEFVSNLEEGVKAKFVSEIEVKKEALRLLNQAKPQDHVRIQMFYLSDPQIIDAIAKVARQDGRENNPVELLLDPSKDAFNSIKDGTPNRQVAHYLVNELKDLHLNLRWYATHGEQNHAKIMSITNENTGKFQIFTGSTNWTGKNMNNINMEANLSIEGSKKLTDKFNNTFDRIFNNLDEKVLYTWDYSAYDLNITRNLNKGQEIVKEWSTEKIAKWIKDHESELISIYKKKYRSQFQELTDKDFTDWAKEKISKDSSETMRSVRYIVGSAANGSYDAKKFKKWKKKYMKKWIKGEKLGLVAW
;
A
#
# COMPACT_ATOMS: atom_id res chain seq x y z
N MET A 1 44.15 47.65 -5.03
CA MET A 1 43.28 47.43 -6.22
C MET A 1 43.82 46.41 -7.25
N LYS A 2 45.12 46.04 -7.27
CA LYS A 2 45.65 45.04 -8.23
C LYS A 2 45.26 43.57 -7.97
N ASN A 3 44.92 43.18 -6.73
CA ASN A 3 44.57 41.77 -6.43
C ASN A 3 43.09 41.38 -6.67
N LYS A 4 42.20 42.35 -6.95
CA LYS A 4 40.78 42.07 -7.27
C LYS A 4 40.53 41.82 -8.76
N ILE A 5 41.45 42.22 -9.64
CA ILE A 5 41.30 42.08 -11.10
C ILE A 5 41.82 40.71 -11.57
N MET A 6 42.76 40.11 -10.84
CA MET A 6 43.30 38.80 -11.20
C MET A 6 42.32 37.65 -10.88
N LEU A 7 41.50 37.79 -9.83
CA LEU A 7 40.51 36.77 -9.46
C LEU A 7 39.31 36.73 -10.41
N THR A 8 38.89 37.87 -10.95
CA THR A 8 37.83 37.95 -11.97
C THR A 8 38.29 37.44 -13.33
N ALA A 9 39.56 37.63 -13.69
CA ALA A 9 40.11 37.11 -14.94
C ALA A 9 40.22 35.57 -14.95
N THR A 10 40.52 34.94 -13.81
CA THR A 10 40.53 33.46 -13.71
C THR A 10 39.12 32.86 -13.73
N LEU A 11 38.11 33.57 -13.19
CA LEU A 11 36.70 33.16 -13.25
C LEU A 11 36.09 33.35 -14.65
N LEU A 12 36.52 34.37 -15.41
CA LEU A 12 36.07 34.61 -16.78
C LEU A 12 36.81 33.72 -17.80
N GLY A 13 38.08 33.36 -17.57
CA GLY A 13 38.83 32.41 -18.41
C GLY A 13 38.35 30.96 -18.32
N LEU A 14 37.64 30.59 -17.25
CA LEU A 14 36.95 29.30 -17.12
C LEU A 14 35.58 29.29 -17.81
N ALA A 15 35.06 30.46 -18.23
CA ALA A 15 33.79 30.57 -18.94
C ALA A 15 33.93 30.48 -20.46
N SER A 16 35.15 30.46 -21.01
CA SER A 16 35.41 30.44 -22.46
C SER A 16 35.83 29.08 -23.04
N ASN A 17 35.85 28.01 -22.24
CA ASN A 17 35.93 26.63 -22.73
C ASN A 17 34.59 25.92 -22.50
N VAL A 18 33.53 26.49 -23.08
CA VAL A 18 32.28 25.77 -23.34
C VAL A 18 32.53 24.87 -24.55
N HIS A 19 33.35 23.83 -24.37
CA HIS A 19 33.08 22.60 -25.11
C HIS A 19 31.69 22.16 -24.66
N SER A 20 30.82 21.87 -25.63
CA SER A 20 29.46 21.39 -25.43
C SER A 20 29.48 20.10 -24.61
N PHE A 21 29.50 20.20 -23.29
CA PHE A 21 29.22 19.09 -22.42
C PHE A 21 27.74 18.80 -22.58
N GLN A 22 27.40 17.70 -23.26
CA GLN A 22 26.06 17.15 -23.19
C GLN A 22 25.65 17.08 -21.72
N SER A 23 24.44 17.57 -21.42
CA SER A 23 23.94 17.50 -20.05
C SER A 23 23.85 16.03 -19.62
N ILE A 24 24.03 15.72 -18.34
CA ILE A 24 23.96 14.33 -17.85
C ILE A 24 22.59 13.70 -18.21
N ASP A 25 21.54 14.52 -18.28
CA ASP A 25 20.22 14.15 -18.77
C ASP A 25 20.24 13.64 -20.23
N GLU A 26 20.92 14.35 -21.14
CA GLU A 26 21.10 13.94 -22.55
C GLU A 26 21.92 12.66 -22.67
N VAL A 27 22.98 12.55 -21.86
CA VAL A 27 23.89 11.39 -21.86
C VAL A 27 23.19 10.12 -21.39
N MET A 28 22.30 10.22 -20.39
CA MET A 28 21.54 9.07 -19.87
C MET A 28 20.21 8.83 -20.61
N LYS A 29 19.87 9.70 -21.57
CA LYS A 29 18.61 9.71 -22.34
C LYS A 29 17.37 9.70 -21.43
N ILE A 30 17.40 10.53 -20.38
CA ILE A 30 16.33 10.59 -19.38
C ILE A 30 15.07 11.20 -20.01
N ASN A 31 13.93 10.55 -19.80
CA ASN A 31 12.62 11.09 -20.11
C ASN A 31 11.86 11.37 -18.81
N ARG A 32 11.95 12.63 -18.35
CA ARG A 32 11.36 13.06 -17.06
C ARG A 32 9.83 12.94 -17.01
N GLU A 33 9.15 12.95 -18.16
CA GLU A 33 7.70 12.78 -18.25
C GLU A 33 7.29 11.32 -17.95
N ASN A 34 8.21 10.38 -18.14
CA ASN A 34 8.01 8.94 -17.92
C ASN A 34 8.45 8.49 -16.52
N ARG A 35 8.24 9.31 -15.49
CA ARG A 35 8.59 8.97 -14.10
C ARG A 35 7.46 9.11 -13.09
N LEU A 36 6.66 10.18 -13.18
CA LEU A 36 5.61 10.53 -12.22
C LEU A 36 4.34 10.95 -12.94
N ALA A 37 3.18 10.66 -12.34
CA ALA A 37 1.85 10.94 -12.89
C ALA A 37 1.67 10.45 -14.34
N VAL A 38 2.14 9.22 -14.58
CA VAL A 38 2.16 8.57 -15.89
C VAL A 38 0.78 8.02 -16.21
N ASN A 39 0.32 8.28 -17.44
CA ASN A 39 -0.85 7.67 -18.04
C ASN A 39 -0.40 7.09 -19.37
N SER A 40 -0.21 5.77 -19.43
CA SER A 40 0.22 5.14 -20.68
C SER A 40 -0.91 5.19 -21.72
N ASP A 41 -0.55 5.05 -22.99
CA ASP A 41 -1.51 4.65 -24.03
C ASP A 41 -2.12 3.27 -23.67
N TRP A 42 -3.24 2.89 -24.30
CA TRP A 42 -3.71 1.51 -24.23
C TRP A 42 -2.84 0.62 -25.10
N PHE A 43 -2.44 -0.53 -24.58
CA PHE A 43 -1.71 -1.56 -25.31
C PHE A 43 -2.65 -2.73 -25.56
N THR A 44 -2.72 -3.19 -26.81
CA THR A 44 -3.38 -4.46 -27.14
C THR A 44 -2.53 -5.61 -26.60
N VAL A 45 -3.17 -6.59 -25.97
CA VAL A 45 -2.51 -7.75 -25.38
C VAL A 45 -3.34 -9.01 -25.66
N SER A 46 -2.70 -10.18 -25.66
CA SER A 46 -3.43 -11.46 -25.74
C SER A 46 -4.09 -11.81 -24.40
N GLU A 47 -5.17 -12.60 -24.44
CA GLU A 47 -5.83 -13.15 -23.24
C GLU A 47 -4.86 -13.99 -22.38
N ASP A 48 -3.85 -14.62 -23.01
CA ASP A 48 -2.83 -15.42 -22.30
C ASP A 48 -1.65 -14.60 -21.78
N ASP A 49 -1.56 -13.33 -22.16
CA ASP A 49 -0.51 -12.41 -21.73
C ASP A 49 -0.93 -11.53 -20.55
N VAL A 50 -2.14 -11.72 -20.04
CA VAL A 50 -2.65 -11.07 -18.83
C VAL A 50 -2.99 -12.10 -17.77
N SER A 51 -2.73 -11.78 -16.50
CA SER A 51 -3.06 -12.69 -15.39
C SER A 51 -3.36 -11.95 -14.09
N PHE A 52 -4.30 -12.49 -13.31
CA PHE A 52 -4.62 -12.03 -11.95
C PHE A 52 -4.07 -13.02 -10.91
N TYR A 53 -3.52 -12.48 -9.82
CA TYR A 53 -3.05 -13.27 -8.67
C TYR A 53 -3.51 -12.63 -7.37
N MET A 54 -3.92 -13.46 -6.41
CA MET A 54 -4.40 -13.01 -5.09
C MET A 54 -3.79 -13.85 -3.97
N THR A 55 -3.26 -13.17 -2.97
CA THR A 55 -3.01 -13.78 -1.65
C THR A 55 -4.21 -13.44 -0.76
N TYR A 56 -4.84 -14.41 -0.11
CA TYR A 56 -6.00 -14.18 0.75
C TYR A 56 -6.01 -15.09 1.97
N ASN A 57 -6.78 -14.69 2.98
CA ASN A 57 -6.85 -15.34 4.28
C ASN A 57 -8.30 -15.65 4.67
N GLY A 58 -8.49 -16.72 5.42
CA GLY A 58 -9.76 -17.03 6.08
C GLY A 58 -9.49 -17.69 7.43
N MET A 59 -10.50 -17.83 8.26
CA MET A 59 -10.43 -18.58 9.52
C MET A 59 -11.23 -19.87 9.39
N ASP A 60 -10.54 -21.01 9.49
CA ASP A 60 -11.18 -22.30 9.71
C ASP A 60 -11.76 -22.31 11.13
N LEU A 61 -13.08 -22.31 11.21
CA LEU A 61 -13.84 -22.21 12.46
C LEU A 61 -13.80 -23.51 13.27
N GLU A 62 -13.56 -24.66 12.62
CA GLU A 62 -13.51 -25.97 13.26
C GLU A 62 -12.14 -26.23 13.90
N ASN A 63 -11.06 -25.93 13.15
CA ASN A 63 -9.69 -26.13 13.62
C ASN A 63 -9.11 -24.90 14.33
N HIS A 64 -9.82 -23.77 14.31
CA HIS A 64 -9.37 -22.47 14.84
C HIS A 64 -8.02 -22.04 14.26
N LYS A 65 -7.84 -22.23 12.95
CA LYS A 65 -6.59 -21.94 12.23
C LYS A 65 -6.83 -21.02 11.05
N ARG A 66 -5.88 -20.13 10.80
CA ARG A 66 -5.89 -19.29 9.61
C ARG A 66 -5.55 -20.12 8.37
N ILE A 67 -6.46 -20.14 7.41
CA ILE A 67 -6.18 -20.64 6.06
C ILE A 67 -5.55 -19.53 5.23
N ARG A 68 -4.64 -19.91 4.33
CA ARG A 68 -3.85 -18.98 3.51
C ARG A 68 -3.72 -19.50 2.09
N ASN A 69 -4.00 -18.63 1.14
CA ASN A 69 -3.60 -18.79 -0.25
C ASN A 69 -2.46 -17.82 -0.55
N ARG A 70 -1.35 -18.29 -1.12
CA ARG A 70 -0.22 -17.43 -1.53
C ARG A 70 0.01 -17.60 -3.02
N GLU A 71 -0.36 -16.61 -3.83
CA GLU A 71 -0.08 -16.64 -5.27
C GLU A 71 0.99 -15.63 -5.68
N ILE A 72 0.98 -14.44 -5.07
CA ILE A 72 1.79 -13.31 -5.53
C ILE A 72 3.29 -13.58 -5.31
N ALA A 73 3.66 -14.09 -4.12
CA ALA A 73 5.05 -14.42 -3.81
C ALA A 73 5.59 -15.52 -4.75
N TYR A 74 4.79 -16.56 -5.02
CA TYR A 74 5.19 -17.63 -5.94
C TYR A 74 5.31 -17.13 -7.38
N LYS A 75 4.42 -16.24 -7.83
CA LYS A 75 4.55 -15.64 -9.15
C LYS A 75 5.82 -14.77 -9.25
N ALA A 76 6.14 -13.98 -8.23
CA ALA A 76 7.38 -13.20 -8.23
C ALA A 76 8.63 -14.11 -8.27
N LEU A 77 8.64 -15.20 -7.49
CA LEU A 77 9.70 -16.20 -7.52
C LEU A 77 9.84 -16.86 -8.89
N ASP A 78 8.73 -17.21 -9.54
CA ASP A 78 8.69 -17.77 -10.90
C ASP A 78 9.29 -16.80 -11.93
N MET A 79 8.87 -15.54 -11.92
CA MET A 79 9.42 -14.50 -12.79
C MET A 79 10.95 -14.37 -12.63
N ILE A 80 11.44 -14.30 -11.38
CA ILE A 80 12.87 -14.21 -11.09
C ILE A 80 13.62 -15.46 -11.58
N LYS A 81 13.07 -16.66 -11.35
CA LYS A 81 13.69 -17.92 -11.78
C LYS A 81 13.77 -18.05 -13.30
N ASN A 82 12.80 -17.53 -14.04
CA ASN A 82 12.74 -17.65 -15.50
C ASN A 82 13.52 -16.55 -16.24
N ALA A 83 13.77 -15.40 -15.61
CA ALA A 83 14.54 -14.29 -16.19
C ALA A 83 15.96 -14.70 -16.63
N GLN A 84 16.44 -14.18 -17.75
CA GLN A 84 17.76 -14.54 -18.31
C GLN A 84 18.69 -13.35 -18.49
N LYS A 85 18.16 -12.14 -18.71
CA LYS A 85 18.96 -10.95 -19.01
C LYS A 85 18.73 -9.80 -18.05
N GLN A 86 17.49 -9.58 -17.62
CA GLN A 86 17.11 -8.37 -16.90
C GLN A 86 16.05 -8.64 -15.83
N ILE A 87 16.34 -8.17 -14.62
CA ILE A 87 15.40 -8.08 -13.50
C ILE A 87 15.47 -6.66 -12.94
N ILE A 88 14.32 -6.00 -12.82
CA ILE A 88 14.20 -4.74 -12.10
C ILE A 88 12.97 -4.77 -11.19
N ALA A 89 13.14 -4.39 -9.94
CA ALA A 89 12.05 -4.30 -8.97
C ALA A 89 12.02 -2.92 -8.33
N SER A 90 10.82 -2.39 -8.08
CA SER A 90 10.60 -1.19 -7.27
C SER A 90 9.58 -1.51 -6.20
N VAL A 91 9.99 -1.47 -4.93
CA VAL A 91 9.17 -1.86 -3.79
C VAL A 91 9.34 -0.88 -2.63
N PHE A 92 8.26 -0.68 -1.86
CA PHE A 92 8.30 0.20 -0.70
C PHE A 92 9.18 -0.34 0.43
N LEU A 93 9.08 -1.64 0.72
CA LEU A 93 9.84 -2.31 1.78
C LEU A 93 10.28 -3.71 1.35
N PHE A 94 11.57 -4.00 1.47
CA PHE A 94 12.19 -5.31 1.27
C PHE A 94 13.02 -5.67 2.50
N ASP A 95 12.38 -6.06 3.59
CA ASP A 95 13.08 -6.28 4.87
C ASP A 95 12.25 -7.17 5.80
N ASN A 96 12.90 -7.76 6.80
CA ASN A 96 12.29 -8.55 7.87
C ASN A 96 12.17 -7.78 9.18
N MET A 97 12.43 -6.47 9.15
CA MET A 97 12.33 -5.66 10.35
C MET A 97 10.97 -5.86 11.05
N TYR A 98 11.02 -5.89 12.38
CA TYR A 98 9.87 -5.81 13.29
C TYR A 98 8.98 -7.05 13.39
N SER A 99 9.31 -8.16 12.73
CA SER A 99 8.68 -9.45 13.03
C SER A 99 9.26 -10.01 14.34
N LYS A 100 8.46 -9.99 15.42
CA LYS A 100 8.83 -10.63 16.70
C LYS A 100 8.69 -12.14 16.67
N THR A 101 8.02 -12.68 15.65
CA THR A 101 7.75 -14.10 15.45
C THR A 101 8.35 -14.56 14.13
N LYS A 102 8.88 -15.79 14.11
CA LYS A 102 9.30 -16.41 12.85
C LYS A 102 8.05 -16.68 12.01
N PRO A 103 7.96 -16.19 10.76
CA PRO A 103 6.81 -16.47 9.91
C PRO A 103 6.87 -17.92 9.42
N ASP A 104 5.72 -18.47 9.03
CA ASP A 104 5.67 -19.80 8.40
C ASP A 104 6.31 -19.80 7.01
N PHE A 105 6.31 -18.64 6.34
CA PHE A 105 6.98 -18.41 5.06
C PHE A 105 7.72 -17.09 5.13
N ASP A 106 9.03 -17.12 4.92
CA ASP A 106 9.88 -15.93 4.94
C ASP A 106 10.08 -15.42 3.51
N VAL A 107 9.14 -14.60 3.03
CA VAL A 107 9.14 -14.08 1.66
C VAL A 107 10.41 -13.29 1.35
N VAL A 108 10.97 -12.62 2.36
CA VAL A 108 12.18 -11.82 2.21
C VAL A 108 13.39 -12.72 2.03
N GLU A 109 13.54 -13.76 2.85
CA GLU A 109 14.64 -14.71 2.67
C GLU A 109 14.53 -15.44 1.33
N GLU A 110 13.34 -15.93 0.97
CA GLU A 110 13.12 -16.67 -0.28
C GLU A 110 13.42 -15.81 -1.51
N LEU A 111 12.94 -14.56 -1.57
CA LEU A 111 13.24 -13.65 -2.68
C LEU A 111 14.72 -13.24 -2.67
N THR A 112 15.31 -12.97 -1.49
CA THR A 112 16.73 -12.62 -1.37
C THR A 112 17.61 -13.74 -1.92
N LYS A 113 17.36 -14.97 -1.46
CA LYS A 113 18.07 -16.16 -1.91
C LYS A 113 17.91 -16.36 -3.41
N THR A 114 16.68 -16.28 -3.92
CA THR A 114 16.41 -16.52 -5.34
C THR A 114 17.11 -15.51 -6.26
N LEU A 115 17.13 -14.22 -5.88
CA LEU A 115 17.86 -13.20 -6.64
C LEU A 115 19.38 -13.45 -6.65
N ILE A 116 19.95 -13.83 -5.50
CA ILE A 116 21.37 -14.13 -5.37
C ILE A 116 21.73 -15.40 -6.15
N ASP A 117 20.98 -16.48 -5.99
CA ASP A 117 21.18 -17.73 -6.73
C ASP A 117 21.12 -17.46 -8.24
N LYS A 118 20.16 -16.64 -8.68
CA LYS A 118 20.05 -16.23 -10.09
C LYS A 118 21.32 -15.51 -10.56
N LYS A 119 21.80 -14.52 -9.81
CA LYS A 119 23.02 -13.78 -10.15
C LYS A 119 24.28 -14.66 -10.14
N GLN A 120 24.36 -15.63 -9.23
CA GLN A 120 25.49 -16.57 -9.16
C GLN A 120 25.46 -17.59 -10.32
N SER A 121 24.28 -18.10 -10.68
CA SER A 121 24.11 -19.05 -11.78
C SER A 121 24.26 -18.41 -13.16
N ASN A 122 23.99 -17.11 -13.28
CA ASN A 122 24.13 -16.32 -14.50
C ASN A 122 24.76 -14.96 -14.15
N PRO A 123 26.11 -14.88 -14.12
CA PRO A 123 26.82 -13.65 -13.78
C PRO A 123 26.51 -12.44 -14.68
N ASP A 124 26.09 -12.69 -15.93
CA ASP A 124 25.80 -11.64 -16.91
C ASP A 124 24.42 -11.00 -16.72
N ILE A 125 23.51 -11.65 -15.98
CA ILE A 125 22.17 -11.10 -15.72
C ILE A 125 22.27 -9.77 -14.97
N LYS A 126 21.48 -8.80 -15.40
CA LYS A 126 21.39 -7.48 -14.77
C LYS A 126 20.23 -7.48 -13.78
N ILE A 127 20.52 -7.21 -12.51
CA ILE A 127 19.54 -7.17 -11.44
C ILE A 127 19.63 -5.82 -10.75
N THR A 128 18.50 -5.11 -10.64
CA THR A 128 18.39 -3.82 -9.96
C THR A 128 17.19 -3.81 -9.01
N VAL A 129 17.40 -3.33 -7.79
CA VAL A 129 16.32 -3.14 -6.80
C VAL A 129 16.20 -1.66 -6.47
N ILE A 130 14.99 -1.13 -6.52
CA ILE A 130 14.65 0.25 -6.14
C ILE A 130 13.79 0.21 -4.89
N LEU A 131 14.21 0.92 -3.85
CA LEU A 131 13.57 0.95 -2.54
C LEU A 131 13.10 2.35 -2.18
N ASP A 132 12.17 2.45 -1.25
CA ASP A 132 11.84 3.71 -0.61
C ASP A 132 12.95 4.15 0.36
N PRO A 133 13.27 5.46 0.48
CA PRO A 133 14.18 5.94 1.51
C PRO A 133 13.80 5.55 2.97
N LEU A 134 12.52 5.33 3.27
CA LEU A 134 12.05 4.83 4.57
C LEU A 134 12.58 3.43 4.87
N HIS A 135 12.93 2.63 3.87
CA HIS A 135 13.54 1.31 4.07
C HIS A 135 14.84 1.38 4.90
N ARG A 136 15.57 2.50 4.80
CA ARG A 136 16.73 2.80 5.64
C ARG A 136 16.35 3.53 6.94
N ALA A 137 15.07 3.57 7.30
CA ALA A 137 14.49 4.47 8.30
C ALA A 137 14.85 5.95 8.03
N TYR A 138 14.93 6.33 6.74
CA TYR A 138 15.46 7.62 6.26
C TYR A 138 16.91 7.93 6.70
N SER A 139 17.59 6.95 7.28
CA SER A 139 18.95 7.05 7.83
C SER A 139 20.00 6.49 6.86
N ARG A 140 21.18 6.20 7.38
CA ARG A 140 22.28 5.57 6.63
C ARG A 140 22.30 4.03 6.76
N ARG A 141 21.31 3.42 7.42
CA ARG A 141 21.16 1.96 7.58
C ARG A 141 21.20 1.24 6.22
N THR A 142 21.88 0.11 6.17
CA THR A 142 21.76 -0.87 5.07
C THR A 142 21.11 -2.11 5.67
N SER A 143 20.05 -2.65 5.06
CA SER A 143 19.41 -3.85 5.61
C SER A 143 20.25 -5.11 5.34
N PRO A 144 20.09 -6.20 6.11
CA PRO A 144 20.78 -7.46 5.84
C PRO A 144 20.58 -7.99 4.41
N SER A 145 19.37 -7.87 3.86
CA SER A 145 19.10 -8.25 2.46
C SER A 145 19.88 -7.38 1.48
N VAL A 146 19.94 -6.06 1.70
CA VAL A 146 20.69 -5.14 0.84
C VAL A 146 22.20 -5.42 0.92
N GLU A 147 22.76 -5.68 2.10
CA GLU A 147 24.18 -6.06 2.22
C GLU A 147 24.49 -7.32 1.41
N ARG A 148 23.61 -8.33 1.46
CA ARG A 148 23.73 -9.55 0.66
C ARG A 148 23.60 -9.28 -0.83
N PHE A 149 22.71 -8.39 -1.26
CA PHE A 149 22.60 -7.96 -2.66
C PHE A 149 23.91 -7.35 -3.15
N LEU A 150 24.43 -6.36 -2.44
CA LEU A 150 25.66 -5.64 -2.81
C LEU A 150 26.86 -6.59 -2.89
N LYS A 151 27.00 -7.51 -1.92
CA LYS A 151 28.06 -8.53 -1.91
C LYS A 151 28.02 -9.48 -3.11
N ASN A 152 26.86 -9.64 -3.75
CA ASN A 152 26.66 -10.54 -4.89
C ASN A 152 26.45 -9.80 -6.21
N GLY A 153 26.84 -8.52 -6.32
CA GLY A 153 26.78 -7.80 -7.59
C GLY A 153 25.37 -7.33 -7.99
N ILE A 154 24.48 -7.12 -7.02
CA ILE A 154 23.14 -6.57 -7.23
C ILE A 154 23.11 -5.14 -6.71
N ASP A 155 22.78 -4.20 -7.59
CA ASP A 155 22.77 -2.76 -7.28
C ASP A 155 21.41 -2.31 -6.75
N VAL A 156 21.43 -1.39 -5.78
CA VAL A 156 20.24 -0.92 -5.06
C VAL A 156 20.11 0.61 -5.16
N PHE A 157 18.93 1.10 -5.52
CA PHE A 157 18.60 2.52 -5.63
C PHE A 157 17.55 2.89 -4.61
N TYR A 158 17.53 4.17 -4.21
CA TYR A 158 16.50 4.73 -3.35
C TYR A 158 15.84 5.90 -4.06
N SER A 159 14.53 5.82 -4.28
CA SER A 159 13.79 6.79 -5.10
C SER A 159 13.94 8.23 -4.57
N ASP A 160 14.22 9.18 -5.48
CA ASP A 160 14.18 10.60 -5.14
C ASP A 160 12.74 11.11 -5.02
N LEU A 161 12.28 11.32 -3.79
CA LEU A 161 10.91 11.76 -3.50
C LEU A 161 10.72 13.29 -3.61
N LEU A 162 11.78 14.09 -3.74
CA LEU A 162 11.68 15.55 -3.75
C LEU A 162 10.75 16.11 -4.84
N PRO A 163 10.72 15.56 -6.08
CA PRO A 163 9.85 16.05 -7.14
C PRO A 163 8.34 15.80 -6.93
N THR A 164 7.93 14.91 -6.02
CA THR A 164 6.49 14.70 -5.74
C THR A 164 5.89 15.88 -4.98
N LYS A 165 4.56 16.03 -4.94
CA LYS A 165 3.93 17.13 -4.20
C LYS A 165 4.23 16.97 -2.70
N ALA A 166 4.74 18.03 -2.07
CA ALA A 166 4.98 18.00 -0.62
C ALA A 166 3.67 18.05 0.15
N ALA A 167 3.51 17.16 1.13
CA ALA A 167 2.40 17.23 2.09
C ALA A 167 2.43 18.53 2.92
N SER A 168 3.61 19.17 3.06
CA SER A 168 3.84 20.34 3.91
C SER A 168 3.17 21.65 3.45
N LYS A 169 2.71 21.77 2.20
CA LYS A 169 1.85 22.89 1.77
C LYS A 169 0.41 22.77 2.31
N ILE A 170 0.11 21.65 2.98
CA ILE A 170 -1.15 21.34 3.62
C ILE A 170 -0.92 21.36 5.15
N GLY A 171 -1.09 22.54 5.75
CA GLY A 171 -1.49 22.70 7.16
C GLY A 171 -0.52 22.30 8.26
N ILE A 172 0.74 22.77 8.26
CA ILE A 172 1.72 22.53 9.35
C ILE A 172 1.18 22.89 10.76
N GLN A 173 0.22 23.80 10.88
CA GLN A 173 -0.35 24.22 12.17
C GLN A 173 -1.33 23.23 12.84
N GLU A 174 -2.01 22.33 12.10
CA GLU A 174 -3.00 21.39 12.70
C GLU A 174 -2.47 19.94 12.78
N THR A 175 -1.21 19.72 12.40
CA THR A 175 -0.67 18.43 11.96
C THR A 175 0.10 17.67 13.07
N ILE A 176 0.49 18.35 14.16
CA ILE A 176 1.36 17.79 15.22
C ILE A 176 0.71 16.61 15.98
N GLY A 177 -0.61 16.57 16.14
CA GLY A 177 -1.33 15.47 16.83
C GLY A 177 -1.81 14.31 15.95
N HIS A 178 -1.79 14.47 14.62
CA HIS A 178 -2.32 13.50 13.65
C HIS A 178 -1.23 12.84 12.78
N VAL A 179 -0.05 13.46 12.65
CA VAL A 179 1.10 12.91 11.90
C VAL A 179 1.55 11.55 12.40
N GLY A 180 1.61 11.35 13.72
CA GLY A 180 2.04 10.07 14.30
C GLY A 180 1.16 8.91 13.84
N ARG A 181 -0.17 9.08 13.88
CA ARG A 181 -1.14 8.07 13.41
C ARG A 181 -1.06 7.82 11.92
N ILE A 182 -1.02 8.89 11.12
CA ILE A 182 -0.98 8.77 9.65
C ILE A 182 0.32 8.10 9.15
N LEU A 183 1.44 8.37 9.82
CA LEU A 183 2.71 7.71 9.50
C LEU A 183 2.75 6.28 10.02
N ASP A 184 2.12 5.97 11.16
CA ASP A 184 1.83 4.60 11.58
C ASP A 184 0.90 3.85 10.62
N ASP A 185 0.07 4.55 9.87
CA ASP A 185 -0.80 3.94 8.85
C ASP A 185 -0.03 3.62 7.57
N ILE A 186 0.80 4.55 7.08
CA ILE A 186 1.59 4.40 5.84
C ILE A 186 2.77 3.45 6.04
N SER A 187 3.47 3.63 7.14
CA SER A 187 4.63 2.81 7.45
C SER A 187 4.23 1.47 8.01
N LEU A 188 2.94 1.15 8.21
CA LEU A 188 2.54 -0.11 8.81
C LEU A 188 3.00 -0.24 10.29
N GLY A 189 2.89 0.83 11.08
CA GLY A 189 3.25 0.89 12.51
C GLY A 189 4.73 1.10 12.80
N LEU A 190 5.57 1.20 11.75
CA LEU A 190 7.01 1.36 11.87
C LEU A 190 7.38 2.75 12.40
N PHE A 191 6.60 3.77 12.04
CA PHE A 191 6.90 5.15 12.38
C PHE A 191 6.63 5.48 13.85
N GLY A 192 5.72 4.81 14.53
CA GLY A 192 5.43 4.97 15.95
C GLY A 192 6.52 4.35 16.81
N SER A 193 7.13 3.25 16.32
CA SER A 193 8.39 2.74 16.87
C SER A 193 9.53 3.75 16.65
N ILE A 194 9.68 4.28 15.43
CA ILE A 194 10.70 5.30 15.12
C ILE A 194 10.44 6.61 15.87
N ILE A 195 9.19 7.05 16.06
CA ILE A 195 8.78 8.22 16.85
C ILE A 195 9.00 7.98 18.31
N ASN A 196 8.63 6.85 18.91
CA ASN A 196 8.94 6.65 20.32
C ASN A 196 10.46 6.62 20.56
N THR A 197 11.22 6.14 19.58
CA THR A 197 12.70 6.19 19.61
C THR A 197 13.26 7.58 19.31
N THR A 198 12.60 8.37 18.44
CA THR A 198 13.03 9.73 18.08
C THR A 198 12.50 10.80 19.01
N ALA A 199 11.32 10.68 19.61
CA ALA A 199 10.81 11.52 20.69
C ALA A 199 11.65 11.34 21.95
N ALA A 200 12.12 10.11 22.22
CA ALA A 200 13.18 9.88 23.19
C ALA A 200 14.51 10.56 22.79
N ALA A 201 14.78 10.70 21.48
CA ALA A 201 15.97 11.38 20.95
C ALA A 201 15.84 12.91 20.73
N ILE A 202 14.62 13.45 20.67
CA ILE A 202 14.29 14.88 20.51
C ILE A 202 14.50 15.61 21.84
N ASN A 203 14.56 14.86 22.96
CA ASN A 203 15.18 15.31 24.20
C ASN A 203 16.74 15.30 24.18
N LEU A 204 17.37 15.17 22.98
CA LEU A 204 18.81 15.24 22.62
C LEU A 204 19.78 14.28 23.38
N PRO A 205 20.82 13.65 22.75
CA PRO A 205 21.19 13.51 21.33
C PRO A 205 20.99 12.07 20.78
N ALA A 206 20.83 11.93 19.47
CA ALA A 206 21.08 10.72 18.69
C ALA A 206 20.53 9.39 19.26
N GLY A 207 19.21 9.20 19.17
CA GLY A 207 18.61 7.87 19.28
C GLY A 207 19.19 6.95 18.22
N LYS A 208 19.52 5.71 18.62
CA LYS A 208 20.02 4.68 17.70
C LYS A 208 18.86 3.81 17.23
N LEU A 209 18.75 3.60 15.92
CA LEU A 209 17.93 2.55 15.33
C LEU A 209 18.88 1.51 14.71
N ASP A 210 18.82 0.25 15.14
CA ASP A 210 19.80 -0.79 14.76
C ASP A 210 21.27 -0.35 14.94
N GLY A 211 21.56 0.42 15.99
CA GLY A 211 22.91 0.92 16.28
C GLY A 211 23.33 2.20 15.51
N HIS A 212 22.54 2.69 14.56
CA HIS A 212 22.84 3.87 13.74
C HIS A 212 22.13 5.14 14.22
N GLN A 213 22.83 6.29 14.20
CA GLN A 213 22.28 7.58 14.63
C GLN A 213 21.22 8.12 13.66
N ILE A 214 20.17 8.73 14.23
CA ILE A 214 19.12 9.43 13.49
C ILE A 214 19.55 10.90 13.25
N ASP A 215 19.72 11.28 11.98
CA ASP A 215 20.18 12.60 11.52
C ASP A 215 19.03 13.64 11.36
N LEU A 216 19.31 14.94 11.36
CA LEU A 216 18.31 16.01 11.15
C LEU A 216 17.62 15.91 9.78
N GLU A 217 18.34 15.41 8.78
CA GLU A 217 17.80 15.17 7.45
C GLU A 217 16.79 14.00 7.40
N VAL A 218 16.94 13.02 8.29
CA VAL A 218 15.96 11.92 8.50
C VAL A 218 14.64 12.53 8.98
N ALA A 219 14.71 13.36 10.01
CA ALA A 219 13.54 14.03 10.58
C ALA A 219 12.86 14.92 9.54
N PHE A 220 13.63 15.66 8.74
CA PHE A 220 13.07 16.47 7.64
C PHE A 220 12.41 15.62 6.56
N THR A 221 13.08 14.58 6.05
CA THR A 221 12.56 13.71 4.97
C THR A 221 11.30 12.98 5.43
N ALA A 222 11.31 12.45 6.66
CA ALA A 222 10.14 11.83 7.26
C ALA A 222 8.97 12.84 7.43
N SER A 223 9.26 14.09 7.79
CA SER A 223 8.25 15.15 7.90
C SER A 223 7.59 15.53 6.56
N LEU A 224 8.20 15.16 5.42
CA LEU A 224 7.59 15.37 4.10
C LEU A 224 6.41 14.42 3.85
N LEU A 225 6.29 13.33 4.62
CA LEU A 225 5.22 12.32 4.52
C LEU A 225 5.10 11.71 3.12
N LYS A 226 6.23 11.50 2.44
CA LYS A 226 6.32 10.95 1.09
C LYS A 226 6.88 9.54 1.12
N ALA A 227 6.42 8.71 0.17
CA ALA A 227 6.97 7.38 -0.06
C ALA A 227 6.90 7.00 -1.55
N ASN A 228 7.88 6.23 -2.01
CA ASN A 228 7.75 5.32 -3.14
C ASN A 228 6.95 4.10 -2.68
N HIS A 229 5.66 4.13 -2.93
CA HIS A 229 4.74 3.09 -2.51
C HIS A 229 4.44 2.06 -3.63
N ARG A 230 5.12 2.15 -4.77
CA ARG A 230 5.00 1.18 -5.86
C ARG A 230 5.49 -0.20 -5.41
N LYS A 231 4.86 -1.26 -5.94
CA LYS A 231 5.37 -2.65 -5.86
C LYS A 231 5.29 -3.24 -7.26
N ILE A 232 6.39 -3.14 -7.99
CA ILE A 232 6.50 -3.51 -9.40
C ILE A 232 7.71 -4.43 -9.54
N LEU A 233 7.53 -5.56 -10.23
CA LEU A 233 8.61 -6.42 -10.69
C LEU A 233 8.52 -6.51 -12.21
N VAL A 234 9.62 -6.25 -12.91
CA VAL A 234 9.73 -6.47 -14.34
C VAL A 234 10.88 -7.42 -14.61
N THR A 235 10.63 -8.47 -15.36
CA THR A 235 11.63 -9.45 -15.79
C THR A 235 11.56 -9.65 -17.28
N ASP A 236 12.69 -9.98 -17.89
CA ASP A 236 12.66 -10.51 -19.24
C ASP A 236 12.05 -11.91 -19.29
N THR A 237 11.47 -12.26 -20.43
CA THR A 237 10.92 -13.57 -20.77
C THR A 237 11.44 -14.00 -22.15
N ASN A 238 11.21 -15.26 -22.53
CA ASN A 238 11.58 -15.78 -23.84
C ASN A 238 13.06 -15.49 -24.20
N ASN A 239 13.97 -15.74 -23.26
CA ASN A 239 15.42 -15.50 -23.38
C ASN A 239 15.78 -14.04 -23.72
N GLY A 240 15.06 -13.07 -23.15
CA GLY A 240 15.34 -11.65 -23.32
C GLY A 240 14.64 -10.99 -24.50
N ASN A 241 13.77 -11.71 -25.21
CA ASN A 241 13.07 -11.18 -26.39
C ASN A 241 11.75 -10.49 -26.04
N ASP A 242 11.21 -10.78 -24.86
CA ASP A 242 9.99 -10.17 -24.35
C ASP A 242 10.11 -9.89 -22.85
N PHE A 243 9.10 -9.24 -22.26
CA PHE A 243 9.10 -8.83 -20.87
C PHE A 243 7.75 -9.12 -20.21
N GLU A 244 7.77 -9.33 -18.90
CA GLU A 244 6.58 -9.45 -18.06
C GLU A 244 6.69 -8.46 -16.90
N THR A 245 5.61 -7.71 -16.63
CA THR A 245 5.49 -6.81 -15.48
C THR A 245 4.41 -7.29 -14.53
N LEU A 246 4.74 -7.36 -13.24
CA LEU A 246 3.82 -7.66 -12.15
C LEU A 246 3.66 -6.40 -11.29
N VAL A 247 2.44 -5.86 -11.22
CA VAL A 247 2.10 -4.72 -10.36
C VAL A 247 1.18 -5.20 -9.24
N SER A 248 1.57 -4.94 -7.99
CA SER A 248 0.97 -5.57 -6.82
C SER A 248 0.64 -4.58 -5.69
N SER A 249 -0.24 -5.01 -4.78
CA SER A 249 -0.41 -4.40 -3.47
C SER A 249 0.53 -4.95 -2.40
N ALA A 250 1.17 -6.10 -2.64
CA ALA A 250 2.04 -6.78 -1.67
C ALA A 250 3.47 -6.24 -1.70
N ASN A 251 4.05 -5.98 -0.53
CA ASN A 251 5.48 -5.78 -0.39
C ASN A 251 6.19 -7.12 -0.11
N PRO A 252 7.46 -7.29 -0.51
CA PRO A 252 8.32 -8.35 -0.03
C PRO A 252 8.71 -8.08 1.44
N HIS A 253 7.76 -8.27 2.34
CA HIS A 253 7.90 -8.15 3.78
C HIS A 253 6.98 -9.20 4.42
N ASN A 254 7.50 -9.96 5.38
CA ASN A 254 6.76 -11.07 5.99
C ASN A 254 5.43 -10.63 6.63
N GLY A 255 5.39 -9.40 7.14
CA GLY A 255 4.15 -8.83 7.65
C GLY A 255 3.09 -8.55 6.58
N SER A 256 3.53 -8.11 5.40
CA SER A 256 2.66 -7.88 4.25
C SER A 256 2.25 -9.17 3.54
N ASP A 257 3.08 -10.21 3.54
CA ASP A 257 2.79 -11.50 2.89
C ASP A 257 1.58 -12.21 3.52
N ASP A 258 1.48 -12.15 4.84
CA ASP A 258 0.36 -12.74 5.57
C ASP A 258 -0.96 -11.94 5.42
N SER A 259 -0.93 -10.78 4.76
CA SER A 259 -2.12 -9.95 4.49
C SER A 259 -2.76 -10.28 3.14
N THR A 260 -4.05 -10.03 3.00
CA THR A 260 -4.75 -10.22 1.71
C THR A 260 -4.29 -9.16 0.71
N ASN A 261 -3.83 -9.57 -0.46
CA ASN A 261 -3.23 -8.71 -1.48
C ASN A 261 -3.64 -9.14 -2.89
N THR A 262 -3.55 -8.20 -3.84
CA THR A 262 -3.95 -8.39 -5.23
C THR A 262 -2.84 -7.94 -6.19
N SER A 263 -2.76 -8.56 -7.35
CA SER A 263 -1.83 -8.15 -8.41
C SER A 263 -2.32 -8.51 -9.80
N LEU A 264 -1.83 -7.77 -10.79
CA LEU A 264 -1.95 -8.08 -12.20
C LEU A 264 -0.57 -8.26 -12.81
N SER A 265 -0.47 -9.23 -13.72
CA SER A 265 0.69 -9.41 -14.58
C SER A 265 0.30 -9.15 -16.03
N VAL A 266 1.19 -8.48 -16.79
CA VAL A 266 1.04 -8.22 -18.22
C VAL A 266 2.37 -8.48 -18.92
N LYS A 267 2.35 -9.21 -20.04
CA LYS A 267 3.51 -9.40 -20.94
C LYS A 267 3.51 -8.44 -22.12
N GLY A 268 4.61 -8.38 -22.86
CA GLY A 268 4.69 -7.62 -24.11
C GLY A 268 5.11 -6.16 -23.95
N GLU A 269 4.62 -5.32 -24.86
CA GLU A 269 5.06 -3.94 -25.02
C GLU A 269 4.75 -3.06 -23.79
N LEU A 270 3.65 -3.33 -23.07
CA LEU A 270 3.36 -2.63 -21.81
C LEU A 270 4.41 -2.94 -20.73
N ALA A 271 4.92 -4.17 -20.67
CA ALA A 271 5.96 -4.52 -19.69
C ALA A 271 7.27 -3.78 -19.98
N LYS A 272 7.64 -3.64 -21.25
CA LYS A 272 8.79 -2.81 -21.70
C LYS A 272 8.60 -1.33 -21.35
N PHE A 273 7.38 -0.81 -21.52
CA PHE A 273 7.03 0.54 -21.09
C PHE A 273 7.23 0.72 -19.57
N VAL A 274 6.71 -0.20 -18.76
CA VAL A 274 6.84 -0.16 -17.29
C VAL A 274 8.30 -0.29 -16.84
N TYR A 275 9.09 -1.13 -17.51
CA TYR A 275 10.55 -1.15 -17.32
C TYR A 275 11.16 0.24 -17.51
N GLY A 276 10.78 0.94 -18.58
CA GLY A 276 11.20 2.32 -18.84
C GLY A 276 10.93 3.24 -17.66
N ILE A 277 9.74 3.17 -17.06
CA ILE A 277 9.39 3.97 -15.87
C ILE A 277 10.32 3.70 -14.68
N LEU A 278 10.66 2.43 -14.44
CA LEU A 278 11.58 2.06 -13.35
C LEU A 278 13.01 2.49 -13.63
N ARG A 279 13.46 2.36 -14.88
CA ARG A 279 14.76 2.85 -15.34
C ARG A 279 14.89 4.36 -15.10
N GLU A 280 13.87 5.14 -15.44
CA GLU A 280 13.89 6.59 -15.20
C GLU A 280 13.99 6.91 -13.71
N ASP A 281 13.35 6.14 -12.83
CA ASP A 281 13.48 6.36 -11.39
C ASP A 281 14.89 6.07 -10.86
N ALA A 282 15.53 5.00 -11.34
CA ALA A 282 16.93 4.71 -11.02
C ALA A 282 17.87 5.81 -11.56
N ALA A 283 17.63 6.29 -12.78
CA ALA A 283 18.41 7.36 -13.41
C ALA A 283 18.33 8.68 -12.62
N HIS A 284 17.13 9.07 -12.21
CA HIS A 284 16.92 10.23 -11.35
C HIS A 284 17.59 10.08 -9.97
N SER A 285 17.52 8.89 -9.38
CA SER A 285 18.16 8.60 -8.09
C SER A 285 19.69 8.69 -8.21
N MET A 286 20.26 8.20 -9.31
CA MET A 286 21.69 8.32 -9.59
C MET A 286 22.13 9.76 -9.86
N LEU A 287 21.37 10.54 -10.62
CA LEU A 287 21.63 11.97 -10.81
C LEU A 287 21.70 12.71 -9.48
N ARG A 288 20.74 12.41 -8.60
CA ARG A 288 20.70 13.01 -7.27
C ARG A 288 21.91 12.59 -6.46
N GLN A 289 22.32 11.33 -6.54
CA GLN A 289 23.55 10.82 -5.89
C GLN A 289 24.80 11.56 -6.39
N ALA A 290 24.96 11.70 -7.71
CA ALA A 290 26.11 12.35 -8.34
C ALA A 290 26.20 13.85 -8.02
N SER A 291 25.07 14.48 -7.65
CA SER A 291 25.01 15.90 -7.31
C SER A 291 25.41 16.19 -5.84
N ILE A 292 25.62 15.17 -5.01
CA ILE A 292 26.03 15.34 -3.61
C ILE A 292 27.57 15.48 -3.56
N PRO A 293 28.12 16.57 -3.00
CA PRO A 293 29.57 16.72 -2.86
C PRO A 293 30.18 15.54 -2.07
N LEU A 294 31.19 14.88 -2.66
CA LEU A 294 31.92 13.75 -2.06
C LEU A 294 32.45 14.03 -0.64
N THR A 295 32.66 15.31 -0.30
CA THR A 295 33.18 15.80 0.98
C THR A 295 32.15 15.83 2.13
N ILE A 296 30.86 15.60 1.87
CA ILE A 296 29.77 15.78 2.86
C ILE A 296 29.03 14.46 3.20
N GLY A 297 29.36 13.35 2.54
CA GLY A 297 29.19 12.00 3.10
C GLY A 297 28.23 11.03 2.38
N MET A 298 28.68 9.77 2.32
CA MET A 298 28.05 8.46 2.02
C MET A 298 26.88 8.33 1.00
N PRO A 299 26.78 7.17 0.30
CA PRO A 299 25.74 6.97 -0.72
C PRO A 299 24.32 6.97 -0.11
N LYS A 300 23.47 7.85 -0.64
CA LYS A 300 22.11 8.14 -0.15
C LYS A 300 21.02 7.63 -1.09
N TYR A 301 21.20 7.81 -2.40
CA TYR A 301 20.20 7.50 -3.43
C TYR A 301 20.59 6.32 -4.33
N ALA A 302 21.83 5.87 -4.26
CA ALA A 302 22.29 4.64 -4.91
C ALA A 302 23.35 3.96 -4.05
N GLN A 303 23.20 2.67 -3.81
CA GLN A 303 24.19 1.77 -3.24
C GLN A 303 24.57 0.77 -4.31
N LEU A 304 25.79 0.90 -4.82
CA LEU A 304 26.32 0.03 -5.86
C LEU A 304 27.18 -1.06 -5.22
N SER A 305 27.14 -2.25 -5.79
CA SER A 305 28.07 -3.34 -5.51
C SER A 305 29.50 -2.92 -5.86
N ASP A 306 30.49 -3.53 -5.20
CA ASP A 306 31.89 -3.22 -5.48
C ASP A 306 32.29 -3.64 -6.91
N ALA A 307 31.71 -4.74 -7.42
CA ALA A 307 31.84 -5.14 -8.82
C ALA A 307 31.43 -4.01 -9.78
N SER A 308 30.24 -3.42 -9.60
CA SER A 308 29.78 -2.30 -10.44
C SER A 308 30.63 -1.03 -10.24
N LYS A 309 31.07 -0.74 -9.01
CA LYS A 309 31.92 0.44 -8.76
C LYS A 309 33.25 0.35 -9.50
N ASP A 310 33.88 -0.82 -9.45
CA ASP A 310 35.17 -1.08 -10.05
C ASP A 310 35.07 -1.14 -11.57
N GLU A 311 34.08 -1.88 -12.09
CA GLU A 311 33.86 -2.01 -13.53
C GLU A 311 33.59 -0.66 -14.20
N TYR A 312 32.70 0.15 -13.61
CA TYR A 312 32.26 1.42 -14.21
C TYR A 312 32.99 2.65 -13.67
N GLU A 313 34.00 2.49 -12.81
CA GLU A 313 34.77 3.57 -12.17
C GLU A 313 33.89 4.64 -11.48
N LEU A 314 32.91 4.19 -10.68
CA LEU A 314 31.84 5.03 -10.12
C LEU A 314 32.06 5.72 -8.75
N PRO A 315 33.27 5.90 -8.18
CA PRO A 315 33.45 6.98 -7.20
C PRO A 315 33.46 8.37 -7.87
N LYS A 316 33.78 8.45 -9.16
CA LYS A 316 33.98 9.72 -9.90
C LYS A 316 32.70 10.31 -10.47
N TYR A 317 31.63 9.50 -10.61
CA TYR A 317 30.33 9.89 -11.19
C TYR A 317 30.43 10.73 -12.47
N SER A 318 31.43 10.47 -13.33
CA SER A 318 31.59 11.23 -14.57
C SER A 318 30.40 10.96 -15.51
N PRO A 319 29.96 11.94 -16.31
CA PRO A 319 28.84 11.74 -17.24
C PRO A 319 29.03 10.51 -18.14
N LYS A 320 30.26 10.31 -18.66
CA LYS A 320 30.62 9.16 -19.51
C LYS A 320 30.45 7.82 -18.78
N ASN A 321 30.93 7.71 -17.55
CA ASN A 321 30.86 6.47 -16.76
C ASN A 321 29.41 6.15 -16.36
N LEU A 322 28.63 7.17 -15.99
CA LEU A 322 27.21 7.05 -15.73
C LEU A 322 26.43 6.59 -16.97
N ALA A 323 26.73 7.16 -18.15
CA ALA A 323 26.14 6.73 -19.41
C ALA A 323 26.37 5.24 -19.66
N ARG A 324 27.62 4.80 -19.46
CA ARG A 324 28.03 3.42 -19.68
C ARG A 324 27.29 2.48 -18.73
N TYR A 325 27.25 2.81 -17.44
CA TYR A 325 26.49 2.05 -16.44
C TYR A 325 25.02 1.91 -16.85
N PHE A 326 24.34 3.01 -17.18
CA PHE A 326 22.93 2.95 -17.57
C PHE A 326 22.69 2.30 -18.93
N THR A 327 23.66 2.26 -19.82
CA THR A 327 23.52 1.57 -21.10
C THR A 327 23.68 0.06 -20.94
N GLU A 328 24.52 -0.37 -20.00
CA GLU A 328 24.85 -1.80 -19.83
C GLU A 328 24.05 -2.50 -18.73
N ILE A 329 23.76 -1.83 -17.61
CA ILE A 329 23.01 -2.39 -16.46
C ILE A 329 21.50 -2.16 -16.59
N LEU A 330 21.12 -1.03 -17.17
CA LEU A 330 19.72 -0.62 -17.35
C LEU A 330 19.46 -0.13 -18.79
N PRO A 331 19.75 -0.95 -19.82
CA PRO A 331 19.62 -0.53 -21.22
C PRO A 331 18.22 0.01 -21.52
N PRO A 332 18.07 1.07 -22.32
CA PRO A 332 16.76 1.52 -22.77
C PRO A 332 16.12 0.42 -23.64
N LEU A 333 14.84 0.14 -23.40
CA LEU A 333 14.07 -0.83 -24.19
C LEU A 333 13.11 -0.07 -25.11
N PRO A 334 13.27 -0.17 -26.44
CA PRO A 334 12.25 0.33 -27.34
C PRO A 334 10.98 -0.50 -27.19
N TYR A 335 9.84 0.17 -27.26
CA TYR A 335 8.54 -0.50 -27.30
C TYR A 335 7.72 0.06 -28.45
N LYS A 336 6.86 -0.78 -29.03
CA LYS A 336 5.95 -0.40 -30.10
C LYS A 336 4.68 0.20 -29.48
N LYS A 337 4.37 1.43 -29.88
CA LYS A 337 3.04 2.00 -29.68
C LYS A 337 2.15 1.46 -30.79
N GLU A 338 1.43 0.37 -30.52
CA GLU A 338 0.38 -0.04 -31.45
C GLU A 338 -0.78 0.95 -31.33
N PHE A 339 -1.03 1.70 -32.41
CA PHE A 339 -2.17 2.61 -32.48
C PHE A 339 -3.44 1.77 -32.53
N VAL A 340 -4.29 1.96 -31.52
CA VAL A 340 -5.53 1.19 -31.37
C VAL A 340 -6.58 1.70 -32.35
N SER A 341 -6.50 1.26 -33.60
CA SER A 341 -7.45 1.67 -34.64
C SER A 341 -8.78 0.92 -34.55
N ASN A 342 -8.84 -0.25 -33.89
CA ASN A 342 -10.08 -1.02 -33.65
C ASN A 342 -10.16 -1.49 -32.19
N LEU A 343 -10.65 -0.61 -31.29
CA LEU A 343 -10.73 -0.81 -29.83
C LEU A 343 -11.91 -1.69 -29.36
N GLU A 344 -12.81 -2.13 -30.24
CA GLU A 344 -14.01 -2.87 -29.85
C GLU A 344 -13.80 -4.37 -29.68
N GLU A 345 -12.72 -4.93 -30.26
CA GLU A 345 -12.42 -6.37 -30.18
C GLU A 345 -11.02 -6.59 -29.60
N GLY A 346 -10.93 -7.25 -28.44
CA GLY A 346 -9.67 -7.72 -27.84
C GLY A 346 -9.37 -7.20 -26.43
N VAL A 347 -8.36 -7.80 -25.81
CA VAL A 347 -7.88 -7.42 -24.47
C VAL A 347 -6.93 -6.23 -24.59
N LYS A 348 -7.09 -5.26 -23.71
CA LYS A 348 -6.21 -4.09 -23.64
C LYS A 348 -5.78 -3.81 -22.21
N ALA A 349 -4.55 -3.35 -22.06
CA ALA A 349 -3.94 -3.03 -20.77
C ALA A 349 -3.33 -1.63 -20.77
N LYS A 350 -3.34 -0.98 -19.61
CA LYS A 350 -2.80 0.36 -19.40
C LYS A 350 -2.12 0.44 -18.03
N PHE A 351 -1.03 1.20 -17.97
CA PHE A 351 -0.36 1.57 -16.73
C PHE A 351 -0.72 3.01 -16.34
N VAL A 352 -1.10 3.21 -15.08
CA VAL A 352 -1.35 4.54 -14.51
C VAL A 352 -0.64 4.70 -13.17
N SER A 353 -0.14 5.90 -12.89
CA SER A 353 0.59 6.20 -11.67
C SER A 353 0.10 7.49 -10.99
N GLU A 354 0.16 7.51 -9.66
CA GLU A 354 -0.27 8.62 -8.79
C GLU A 354 -1.67 9.20 -9.13
N ILE A 355 -1.80 10.49 -9.49
CA ILE A 355 -3.11 11.12 -9.79
C ILE A 355 -3.83 10.46 -10.98
N GLU A 356 -3.10 9.83 -11.90
CA GLU A 356 -3.72 9.15 -13.05
C GLU A 356 -4.48 7.88 -12.61
N VAL A 357 -4.07 7.26 -11.50
CA VAL A 357 -4.84 6.19 -10.83
C VAL A 357 -6.22 6.69 -10.44
N LYS A 358 -6.31 7.89 -9.84
CA LYS A 358 -7.58 8.50 -9.44
C LYS A 358 -8.47 8.77 -10.64
N LYS A 359 -7.90 9.36 -11.70
CA LYS A 359 -8.63 9.67 -12.92
C LYS A 359 -9.18 8.40 -13.57
N GLU A 360 -8.40 7.32 -13.57
CA GLU A 360 -8.83 6.03 -14.12
C GLU A 360 -9.94 5.38 -13.28
N ALA A 361 -9.80 5.35 -11.95
CA ALA A 361 -10.85 4.86 -11.06
C ALA A 361 -12.16 5.65 -11.23
N LEU A 362 -12.09 6.98 -11.34
CA LEU A 362 -13.24 7.83 -11.62
C LEU A 362 -13.83 7.57 -13.00
N ARG A 363 -13.00 7.35 -14.04
CA ARG A 363 -13.47 7.02 -15.39
C ARG A 363 -14.30 5.74 -15.38
N LEU A 364 -13.79 4.68 -14.74
CA LEU A 364 -14.47 3.39 -14.63
C LEU A 364 -15.81 3.53 -13.88
N LEU A 365 -15.80 4.16 -12.70
CA LEU A 365 -17.01 4.37 -11.91
C LEU A 365 -18.06 5.22 -12.65
N ASN A 366 -17.64 6.31 -13.31
CA ASN A 366 -18.56 7.18 -14.05
C ASN A 366 -19.17 6.52 -15.29
N GLN A 367 -18.55 5.45 -15.80
CA GLN A 367 -19.05 4.66 -16.94
C GLN A 367 -19.89 3.44 -16.52
N ALA A 368 -20.04 3.18 -15.22
CA ALA A 368 -20.85 2.09 -14.69
C ALA A 368 -22.34 2.36 -14.92
N LYS A 369 -23.03 1.35 -15.44
CA LYS A 369 -24.49 1.34 -15.67
C LYS A 369 -25.18 0.46 -14.61
N PRO A 370 -26.49 0.65 -14.33
CA PRO A 370 -27.20 -0.10 -13.28
C PRO A 370 -27.04 -1.64 -13.35
N GLN A 371 -27.01 -2.18 -14.55
CA GLN A 371 -26.84 -3.61 -14.83
C GLN A 371 -25.40 -4.12 -14.72
N ASP A 372 -24.41 -3.24 -14.56
CA ASP A 372 -23.02 -3.64 -14.38
C ASP A 372 -22.78 -4.04 -12.92
N HIS A 373 -22.17 -5.19 -12.71
CA HIS A 373 -21.71 -5.63 -11.39
C HIS A 373 -20.46 -4.84 -11.01
N VAL A 374 -20.49 -4.18 -9.86
CA VAL A 374 -19.38 -3.35 -9.37
C VAL A 374 -18.87 -3.93 -8.06
N ARG A 375 -17.65 -4.45 -8.07
CA ARG A 375 -16.97 -5.03 -6.90
C ARG A 375 -15.76 -4.20 -6.54
N ILE A 376 -15.65 -3.79 -5.27
CA ILE A 376 -14.53 -3.02 -4.76
C ILE A 376 -14.01 -3.70 -3.49
N GLN A 377 -12.71 -4.01 -3.46
CA GLN A 377 -12.03 -4.49 -2.26
C GLN A 377 -10.87 -3.55 -1.92
N MET A 378 -10.91 -2.96 -0.73
CA MET A 378 -10.04 -1.85 -0.40
C MET A 378 -9.48 -1.89 1.02
N PHE A 379 -8.16 -1.66 1.12
CA PHE A 379 -7.46 -1.48 2.39
C PHE A 379 -7.78 -0.14 3.03
N TYR A 380 -7.62 0.97 2.29
CA TYR A 380 -7.97 2.31 2.78
C TYR A 380 -8.77 3.08 1.74
N LEU A 381 -9.94 3.57 2.18
CA LEU A 381 -10.85 4.40 1.42
C LEU A 381 -11.11 5.69 2.19
N SER A 382 -10.66 6.83 1.67
CA SER A 382 -10.89 8.16 2.26
C SER A 382 -10.97 9.31 1.24
N ASP A 383 -10.66 9.09 -0.04
CA ASP A 383 -10.71 10.15 -1.06
C ASP A 383 -12.17 10.59 -1.34
N PRO A 384 -12.52 11.87 -1.12
CA PRO A 384 -13.90 12.34 -1.23
C PRO A 384 -14.50 12.19 -2.63
N GLN A 385 -13.70 12.37 -3.70
CA GLN A 385 -14.20 12.30 -5.07
C GLN A 385 -14.52 10.85 -5.45
N ILE A 386 -13.70 9.90 -5.01
CA ILE A 386 -13.96 8.47 -5.20
C ILE A 386 -15.19 8.04 -4.40
N ILE A 387 -15.33 8.47 -3.14
CA ILE A 387 -16.50 8.13 -2.31
C ILE A 387 -17.79 8.72 -2.92
N ASP A 388 -17.76 9.95 -3.43
CA ASP A 388 -18.88 10.54 -4.15
C ASP A 388 -19.23 9.77 -5.43
N ALA A 389 -18.22 9.32 -6.19
CA ALA A 389 -18.44 8.49 -7.37
C ALA A 389 -19.07 7.13 -7.03
N ILE A 390 -18.59 6.43 -5.99
CA ILE A 390 -19.20 5.18 -5.50
C ILE A 390 -20.65 5.42 -5.09
N ALA A 391 -20.92 6.48 -4.33
CA ALA A 391 -22.28 6.82 -3.91
C ALA A 391 -23.18 7.15 -5.11
N LYS A 392 -22.68 7.87 -6.13
CA LYS A 392 -23.43 8.15 -7.35
C LYS A 392 -23.78 6.87 -8.10
N VAL A 393 -22.84 5.94 -8.25
CA VAL A 393 -23.08 4.64 -8.88
C VAL A 393 -24.15 3.87 -8.10
N ALA A 394 -24.01 3.78 -6.77
CA ALA A 394 -24.96 3.07 -5.92
C ALA A 394 -26.37 3.71 -5.84
N ARG A 395 -26.54 4.99 -6.19
CA ARG A 395 -27.86 5.66 -6.29
C ARG A 395 -28.57 5.46 -7.63
N GLN A 396 -27.91 4.85 -8.62
CA GLN A 396 -28.55 4.70 -9.93
C GLN A 396 -29.80 3.82 -9.82
N ASP A 397 -30.92 4.29 -10.36
CA ASP A 397 -32.17 3.53 -10.45
C ASP A 397 -31.93 2.21 -11.21
N GLY A 398 -32.53 1.11 -10.74
CA GLY A 398 -32.35 -0.22 -11.32
C GLY A 398 -31.24 -1.07 -10.68
N ARG A 399 -30.65 -0.61 -9.56
CA ARG A 399 -29.63 -1.35 -8.78
C ARG A 399 -30.18 -2.11 -7.58
N GLU A 400 -31.50 -2.16 -7.39
CA GLU A 400 -32.16 -2.82 -6.26
C GLU A 400 -31.71 -4.29 -6.10
N ASN A 401 -31.55 -4.98 -7.24
CA ASN A 401 -31.11 -6.37 -7.31
C ASN A 401 -29.64 -6.54 -7.75
N ASN A 402 -28.92 -5.44 -7.96
CA ASN A 402 -27.51 -5.43 -8.36
C ASN A 402 -26.75 -4.29 -7.62
N PRO A 403 -26.69 -4.37 -6.28
CA PRO A 403 -26.03 -3.35 -5.48
C PRO A 403 -24.52 -3.32 -5.75
N VAL A 404 -23.88 -2.19 -5.47
CA VAL A 404 -22.41 -2.12 -5.43
C VAL A 404 -21.92 -2.98 -4.26
N GLU A 405 -20.91 -3.82 -4.48
CA GLU A 405 -20.33 -4.68 -3.45
C GLU A 405 -19.01 -4.09 -2.97
N LEU A 406 -18.93 -3.77 -1.68
CA LEU A 406 -17.81 -3.09 -1.06
C LEU A 406 -17.24 -3.90 0.11
N LEU A 407 -16.03 -4.42 -0.07
CA LEU A 407 -15.30 -5.18 0.94
C LEU A 407 -14.15 -4.35 1.51
N LEU A 408 -14.26 -3.95 2.78
CA LEU A 408 -13.29 -3.08 3.43
C LEU A 408 -12.48 -3.81 4.50
N ASP A 409 -11.22 -3.43 4.66
CA ASP A 409 -10.49 -3.72 5.88
C ASP A 409 -11.14 -2.99 7.08
N PRO A 410 -11.31 -3.62 8.26
CA PRO A 410 -11.87 -2.94 9.43
C PRO A 410 -10.95 -1.89 10.05
N SER A 411 -9.73 -1.74 9.52
CA SER A 411 -8.65 -0.84 9.95
C SER A 411 -8.37 -0.93 11.45
N LYS A 412 -8.45 -2.16 11.97
CA LYS A 412 -8.32 -2.46 13.41
C LYS A 412 -6.93 -2.97 13.77
N ASP A 413 -6.17 -3.47 12.80
CA ASP A 413 -4.88 -4.10 13.01
C ASP A 413 -3.79 -3.28 12.32
N ALA A 414 -2.65 -3.11 12.99
CA ALA A 414 -1.39 -2.74 12.36
C ALA A 414 -0.23 -3.26 13.20
N PHE A 415 0.51 -4.22 12.65
CA PHE A 415 1.77 -4.77 13.18
C PHE A 415 1.99 -4.56 14.69
N ASN A 416 1.43 -5.47 15.49
CA ASN A 416 1.49 -5.47 16.97
C ASN A 416 0.73 -4.33 17.68
N SER A 417 -0.13 -3.57 16.99
CA SER A 417 -0.97 -2.53 17.56
C SER A 417 -2.43 -2.63 17.08
N ILE A 418 -3.36 -2.27 17.97
CA ILE A 418 -4.80 -2.21 17.68
C ILE A 418 -5.15 -0.76 17.33
N LYS A 419 -5.79 -0.57 16.17
CA LYS A 419 -6.24 0.71 15.63
C LYS A 419 -7.73 0.96 15.89
N ASP A 420 -8.14 2.23 15.77
CA ASP A 420 -9.50 2.68 16.06
C ASP A 420 -10.50 2.41 14.91
N GLY A 421 -10.04 1.94 13.75
CA GLY A 421 -10.86 1.67 12.58
C GLY A 421 -10.85 2.75 11.49
N THR A 422 -10.01 3.77 11.64
CA THR A 422 -9.90 4.86 10.66
C THR A 422 -9.05 4.47 9.45
N PRO A 423 -9.40 4.91 8.21
CA PRO A 423 -10.56 5.71 7.80
C PRO A 423 -11.83 4.92 7.47
N ASN A 424 -11.72 3.60 7.30
CA ASN A 424 -12.78 2.82 6.66
C ASN A 424 -14.08 2.80 7.46
N ARG A 425 -14.05 2.75 8.79
CA ARG A 425 -15.28 2.75 9.60
C ARG A 425 -16.06 4.06 9.48
N GLN A 426 -15.38 5.19 9.37
CA GLN A 426 -16.01 6.49 9.14
C GLN A 426 -16.69 6.55 7.78
N VAL A 427 -15.98 6.09 6.75
CA VAL A 427 -16.52 6.07 5.38
C VAL A 427 -17.68 5.10 5.27
N ALA A 428 -17.55 3.89 5.84
CA ALA A 428 -18.61 2.89 5.85
C ALA A 428 -19.88 3.42 6.54
N HIS A 429 -19.74 4.07 7.70
CA HIS A 429 -20.89 4.68 8.37
C HIS A 429 -21.48 5.85 7.59
N TYR A 430 -20.65 6.68 6.96
CA TYR A 430 -21.14 7.74 6.09
C TYR A 430 -21.96 7.18 4.92
N LEU A 431 -21.46 6.15 4.23
CA LEU A 431 -22.17 5.50 3.14
C LEU A 431 -23.45 4.83 3.62
N VAL A 432 -23.39 3.99 4.66
CA VAL A 432 -24.52 3.12 5.05
C VAL A 432 -25.60 3.87 5.86
N ASN A 433 -25.23 4.78 6.76
CA ASN A 433 -26.19 5.39 7.67
C ASN A 433 -26.53 6.86 7.36
N GLU A 434 -25.63 7.57 6.67
CA GLU A 434 -25.76 9.02 6.50
C GLU A 434 -26.23 9.44 5.11
N LEU A 435 -25.97 8.59 4.12
CA LEU A 435 -26.53 8.71 2.79
C LEU A 435 -27.80 7.85 2.70
N LYS A 436 -28.80 8.38 2.01
CA LYS A 436 -30.05 7.67 1.72
C LYS A 436 -30.01 7.12 0.30
N ASP A 437 -30.86 6.12 0.07
CA ASP A 437 -31.18 5.58 -1.25
C ASP A 437 -29.94 5.03 -1.98
N LEU A 438 -29.04 4.37 -1.24
CA LEU A 438 -27.89 3.66 -1.79
C LEU A 438 -28.15 2.16 -1.87
N HIS A 439 -28.03 1.60 -3.06
CA HIS A 439 -27.95 0.15 -3.29
C HIS A 439 -26.49 -0.30 -3.14
N LEU A 440 -26.09 -0.55 -1.90
CA LEU A 440 -24.72 -0.92 -1.52
C LEU A 440 -24.74 -2.08 -0.52
N ASN A 441 -23.98 -3.13 -0.81
CA ASN A 441 -23.66 -4.20 0.12
C ASN A 441 -22.24 -3.98 0.65
N LEU A 442 -22.11 -3.66 1.94
CA LEU A 442 -20.82 -3.42 2.58
C LEU A 442 -20.52 -4.53 3.59
N ARG A 443 -19.32 -5.13 3.48
CA ARG A 443 -18.82 -6.14 4.41
C ARG A 443 -17.41 -5.80 4.88
N TRP A 444 -17.05 -6.32 6.06
CA TRP A 444 -15.71 -6.20 6.62
C TRP A 444 -14.92 -7.47 6.35
N TYR A 445 -13.68 -7.35 5.94
CA TYR A 445 -12.78 -8.50 5.94
C TYR A 445 -12.57 -8.99 7.37
N ALA A 446 -12.67 -10.30 7.59
CA ALA A 446 -12.47 -10.90 8.90
C ALA A 446 -10.98 -11.07 9.18
N THR A 447 -10.33 -10.00 9.64
CA THR A 447 -8.91 -10.04 9.99
C THR A 447 -8.66 -10.58 11.41
N HIS A 448 -7.57 -11.31 11.59
CA HIS A 448 -7.17 -11.98 12.84
C HIS A 448 -5.75 -11.61 13.32
N GLY A 449 -5.29 -10.42 12.92
CA GLY A 449 -3.93 -9.91 13.19
C GLY A 449 -3.19 -9.52 11.91
N GLU A 450 -3.59 -10.09 10.77
CA GLU A 450 -3.28 -9.62 9.42
C GLU A 450 -4.20 -8.47 8.96
N GLN A 451 -4.03 -8.00 7.72
CA GLN A 451 -4.85 -6.94 7.11
C GLN A 451 -5.46 -7.40 5.77
N ASN A 452 -6.58 -6.79 5.37
CA ASN A 452 -7.03 -6.78 3.99
C ASN A 452 -6.33 -5.67 3.21
N HIS A 453 -5.13 -5.96 2.74
CA HIS A 453 -4.26 -5.02 2.05
C HIS A 453 -4.52 -4.90 0.53
N ALA A 454 -5.65 -5.39 0.03
CA ALA A 454 -6.03 -5.29 -1.38
C ALA A 454 -6.39 -3.85 -1.79
N LYS A 455 -6.13 -3.50 -3.05
CA LYS A 455 -6.61 -2.25 -3.68
C LYS A 455 -7.09 -2.57 -5.09
N ILE A 456 -8.32 -3.04 -5.21
CA ILE A 456 -8.85 -3.57 -6.47
C ILE A 456 -10.30 -3.17 -6.69
N MET A 457 -10.65 -3.01 -7.97
CA MET A 457 -12.02 -2.87 -8.44
C MET A 457 -12.22 -3.68 -9.72
N SER A 458 -13.39 -4.31 -9.86
CA SER A 458 -13.88 -4.82 -11.14
C SER A 458 -15.25 -4.25 -11.47
N ILE A 459 -15.50 -4.05 -12.77
CA ILE A 459 -16.81 -3.67 -13.31
C ILE A 459 -17.09 -4.59 -14.50
N THR A 460 -18.12 -5.43 -14.37
CA THR A 460 -18.40 -6.48 -15.35
C THR A 460 -19.86 -6.56 -15.74
N ASN A 461 -20.12 -6.95 -16.99
CA ASN A 461 -21.46 -7.21 -17.51
C ASN A 461 -21.35 -8.19 -18.69
N GLU A 462 -21.80 -9.42 -18.48
CA GLU A 462 -21.73 -10.48 -19.49
C GLU A 462 -22.56 -10.14 -20.73
N ASN A 463 -23.74 -9.53 -20.56
CA ASN A 463 -24.65 -9.18 -21.65
C ASN A 463 -24.06 -8.15 -22.62
N THR A 464 -23.14 -7.31 -22.15
CA THR A 464 -22.49 -6.29 -22.98
C THR A 464 -21.03 -6.62 -23.29
N GLY A 465 -20.52 -7.78 -22.86
CA GLY A 465 -19.10 -8.13 -22.96
C GLY A 465 -18.17 -7.18 -22.18
N LYS A 466 -18.68 -6.47 -21.16
CA LYS A 466 -17.87 -5.54 -20.37
C LYS A 466 -17.09 -6.33 -19.33
N PHE A 467 -15.77 -6.32 -19.42
CA PHE A 467 -14.88 -6.96 -18.47
C PHE A 467 -13.75 -6.00 -18.10
N GLN A 468 -13.87 -5.28 -16.99
CA GLN A 468 -12.89 -4.27 -16.56
C GLN A 468 -12.36 -4.61 -15.17
N ILE A 469 -11.05 -4.48 -14.96
CA ILE A 469 -10.38 -4.70 -13.67
C ILE A 469 -9.19 -3.77 -13.50
N PHE A 470 -9.00 -3.33 -12.27
CA PHE A 470 -8.03 -2.29 -11.93
C PHE A 470 -7.42 -2.56 -10.56
N THR A 471 -6.10 -2.72 -10.48
CA THR A 471 -5.41 -2.93 -9.19
C THR A 471 -3.94 -2.55 -9.21
N GLY A 472 -3.35 -2.44 -8.03
CA GLY A 472 -1.93 -2.18 -7.82
C GLY A 472 -1.66 -1.73 -6.39
N SER A 473 -0.81 -0.74 -6.25
CA SER A 473 -0.32 -0.26 -4.95
C SER A 473 -1.19 0.80 -4.28
N THR A 474 -2.08 1.45 -5.05
CA THR A 474 -2.69 2.72 -4.64
C THR A 474 -3.87 2.54 -3.69
N ASN A 475 -3.71 2.95 -2.42
CA ASN A 475 -4.86 3.15 -1.54
C ASN A 475 -5.72 4.33 -2.03
N TRP A 476 -7.03 4.31 -1.77
CA TRP A 476 -7.95 5.34 -2.24
C TRP A 476 -8.07 6.48 -1.22
N THR A 477 -6.92 7.09 -0.89
CA THR A 477 -6.81 8.19 0.08
C THR A 477 -6.33 9.47 -0.59
N GLY A 478 -6.49 10.60 0.11
CA GLY A 478 -5.99 11.89 -0.36
C GLY A 478 -4.48 11.90 -0.64
N LYS A 479 -3.67 11.09 0.06
CA LYS A 479 -2.21 11.07 -0.14
C LYS A 479 -1.80 10.27 -1.36
N ASN A 480 -2.31 9.06 -1.47
CA ASN A 480 -1.94 8.13 -2.52
C ASN A 480 -2.53 8.59 -3.89
N MET A 481 -3.70 9.23 -3.88
CA MET A 481 -4.40 9.65 -5.10
C MET A 481 -4.06 11.08 -5.59
N ASN A 482 -3.19 11.85 -4.91
CA ASN A 482 -2.92 13.26 -5.27
C ASN A 482 -1.42 13.63 -5.41
N ASN A 483 -0.61 12.72 -5.94
CA ASN A 483 0.84 12.90 -6.23
C ASN A 483 1.74 13.15 -5.01
N ILE A 484 1.33 12.73 -3.81
CA ILE A 484 2.20 12.83 -2.63
C ILE A 484 3.15 11.63 -2.59
N ASN A 485 2.57 10.41 -2.62
CA ASN A 485 3.32 9.17 -2.77
C ASN A 485 3.47 8.83 -4.26
N MET A 486 4.52 8.07 -4.58
CA MET A 486 4.61 7.39 -5.87
C MET A 486 3.79 6.10 -5.79
N GLU A 487 2.92 5.88 -6.75
CA GLU A 487 1.91 4.83 -6.73
C GLU A 487 1.74 4.30 -8.15
N ALA A 488 1.34 3.04 -8.30
CA ALA A 488 1.18 2.42 -9.61
C ALA A 488 0.08 1.36 -9.60
N ASN A 489 -0.75 1.40 -10.64
CA ASN A 489 -1.79 0.42 -10.93
C ASN A 489 -1.77 0.02 -12.41
N LEU A 490 -2.28 -1.18 -12.68
CA LEU A 490 -2.67 -1.63 -14.02
C LEU A 490 -4.20 -1.60 -14.16
N SER A 491 -4.66 -1.18 -15.34
CA SER A 491 -6.06 -1.25 -15.77
C SER A 491 -6.14 -2.18 -16.98
N ILE A 492 -7.01 -3.19 -16.93
CA ILE A 492 -7.21 -4.17 -18.01
C ILE A 492 -8.68 -4.20 -18.37
N GLU A 493 -8.98 -4.18 -19.68
CA GLU A 493 -10.33 -4.32 -20.21
C GLU A 493 -10.37 -5.45 -21.26
N GLY A 494 -11.51 -6.14 -21.35
CA GLY A 494 -11.79 -7.14 -22.41
C GLY A 494 -11.48 -8.59 -22.04
N SER A 495 -10.86 -8.85 -20.88
CA SER A 495 -10.50 -10.21 -20.45
C SER A 495 -11.52 -10.83 -19.51
N LYS A 496 -12.36 -11.74 -20.03
CA LYS A 496 -13.33 -12.49 -19.21
C LYS A 496 -12.61 -13.47 -18.28
N LYS A 497 -11.63 -14.23 -18.76
CA LYS A 497 -10.89 -15.23 -17.96
C LYS A 497 -10.27 -14.59 -16.72
N LEU A 498 -9.63 -13.45 -16.89
CA LEU A 498 -8.95 -12.74 -15.81
C LEU A 498 -9.96 -12.14 -14.82
N THR A 499 -11.01 -11.48 -15.32
CA THR A 499 -12.03 -10.87 -14.46
C THR A 499 -12.84 -11.91 -13.69
N ASP A 500 -13.20 -13.04 -14.32
CA ASP A 500 -13.86 -14.16 -13.67
C ASP A 500 -13.00 -14.76 -12.55
N LYS A 501 -11.68 -14.89 -12.74
CA LYS A 501 -10.78 -15.36 -11.68
C LYS A 501 -10.89 -14.50 -10.42
N PHE A 502 -10.89 -13.17 -10.57
CA PHE A 502 -11.09 -12.26 -9.44
C PHE A 502 -12.52 -12.34 -8.90
N ASN A 503 -13.54 -12.20 -9.75
CA ASN A 503 -14.94 -12.14 -9.34
C ASN A 503 -15.36 -13.41 -8.59
N ASN A 504 -15.00 -14.60 -9.07
CA ASN A 504 -15.29 -15.86 -8.39
C ASN A 504 -14.62 -15.94 -7.01
N THR A 505 -13.36 -15.47 -6.90
CA THR A 505 -12.65 -15.41 -5.62
C THR A 505 -13.28 -14.39 -4.68
N PHE A 506 -13.65 -13.22 -5.19
CA PHE A 506 -14.35 -12.18 -4.44
C PHE A 506 -15.69 -12.70 -3.93
N ASP A 507 -16.53 -13.30 -4.78
CA ASP A 507 -17.87 -13.77 -4.42
C ASP A 507 -17.79 -14.89 -3.36
N ARG A 508 -16.81 -15.80 -3.47
CA ARG A 508 -16.50 -16.81 -2.46
C ARG A 508 -16.18 -16.20 -1.09
N ILE A 509 -15.29 -15.20 -1.06
CA ILE A 509 -14.87 -14.49 0.16
C ILE A 509 -16.00 -13.63 0.72
N PHE A 510 -16.63 -12.82 -0.14
CA PHE A 510 -17.66 -11.86 0.22
C PHE A 510 -18.88 -12.56 0.81
N ASN A 511 -19.31 -13.67 0.22
CA ASN A 511 -20.49 -14.40 0.68
C ASN A 511 -20.19 -15.54 1.66
N ASN A 512 -18.93 -15.73 2.07
CA ASN A 512 -18.49 -16.85 2.91
C ASN A 512 -18.98 -18.22 2.37
N LEU A 513 -18.72 -18.51 1.08
CA LEU A 513 -19.29 -19.68 0.41
C LEU A 513 -18.67 -21.02 0.84
N ASP A 514 -17.51 -21.00 1.47
CA ASP A 514 -16.89 -22.23 1.96
C ASP A 514 -17.47 -22.59 3.33
N GLU A 515 -17.90 -23.84 3.47
CA GLU A 515 -18.36 -24.36 4.75
C GLU A 515 -17.27 -24.23 5.81
N LYS A 516 -17.67 -23.76 7.00
CA LYS A 516 -16.82 -23.63 8.20
C LYS A 516 -15.61 -22.69 8.04
N VAL A 517 -15.50 -21.95 6.95
CA VAL A 517 -14.46 -20.93 6.77
C VAL A 517 -15.08 -19.55 6.82
N LEU A 518 -14.54 -18.70 7.69
CA LEU A 518 -14.93 -17.31 7.79
C LEU A 518 -13.93 -16.40 7.07
N TYR A 519 -14.43 -15.67 6.09
CA TYR A 519 -13.68 -14.65 5.35
C TYR A 519 -14.11 -13.22 5.69
N THR A 520 -15.40 -12.99 5.91
CA THR A 520 -15.96 -11.64 6.08
C THR A 520 -17.02 -11.57 7.17
N TRP A 521 -17.12 -10.40 7.80
CA TRP A 521 -18.18 -10.04 8.74
C TRP A 521 -19.19 -9.09 8.10
N ASP A 522 -20.43 -9.14 8.56
CA ASP A 522 -21.46 -8.15 8.23
C ASP A 522 -21.04 -6.75 8.70
N TYR A 523 -21.54 -5.71 8.02
CA TYR A 523 -21.31 -4.30 8.39
C TYR A 523 -21.49 -4.02 9.89
N SER A 524 -22.52 -4.63 10.50
CA SER A 524 -22.90 -4.44 11.90
C SER A 524 -21.81 -4.81 12.90
N ALA A 525 -20.81 -5.62 12.52
CA ALA A 525 -19.71 -6.02 13.40
C ALA A 525 -18.83 -4.84 13.86
N TYR A 526 -18.76 -3.76 13.07
CA TYR A 526 -17.91 -2.59 13.35
C TYR A 526 -18.61 -1.24 13.13
N ASP A 527 -19.94 -1.16 13.21
CA ASP A 527 -20.65 0.13 13.11
C ASP A 527 -20.09 1.17 14.12
N LEU A 528 -20.04 2.44 13.74
CA LEU A 528 -19.46 3.52 14.54
C LEU A 528 -20.16 3.72 15.87
N ASN A 529 -21.43 3.36 16.03
CA ASN A 529 -22.08 3.37 17.34
C ASN A 529 -21.36 2.43 18.32
N ILE A 530 -20.97 1.24 17.83
CA ILE A 530 -20.16 0.29 18.59
C ILE A 530 -18.78 0.87 18.84
N THR A 531 -18.13 1.45 17.84
CA THR A 531 -16.79 2.05 17.99
C THR A 531 -16.80 3.25 18.96
N ARG A 532 -17.83 4.11 18.91
CA ARG A 532 -18.05 5.25 19.82
C ARG A 532 -18.24 4.78 21.25
N ASN A 533 -19.06 3.74 21.45
CA ASN A 533 -19.26 3.13 22.75
C ASN A 533 -17.97 2.46 23.25
N LEU A 534 -17.26 1.70 22.41
CA LEU A 534 -15.98 1.11 22.78
C LEU A 534 -14.94 2.15 23.18
N ASN A 535 -14.82 3.25 22.44
CA ASN A 535 -13.88 4.33 22.76
C ASN A 535 -14.27 5.06 24.06
N LYS A 536 -15.56 5.40 24.22
CA LYS A 536 -16.02 6.04 25.47
C LYS A 536 -15.87 5.12 26.67
N GLY A 537 -16.14 3.84 26.51
CA GLY A 537 -15.92 2.83 27.54
C GLY A 537 -14.45 2.66 27.86
N GLN A 538 -13.57 2.66 26.86
CA GLN A 538 -12.12 2.60 27.07
C GLN A 538 -11.63 3.80 27.90
N GLU A 539 -12.13 5.01 27.63
CA GLU A 539 -11.79 6.20 28.43
C GLU A 539 -12.17 6.06 29.91
N ILE A 540 -13.24 5.35 30.21
CA ILE A 540 -13.76 5.18 31.58
C ILE A 540 -13.08 4.00 32.27
N VAL A 541 -12.99 2.87 31.58
CA VAL A 541 -12.50 1.60 32.12
C VAL A 541 -10.99 1.63 32.32
N LYS A 542 -10.22 2.42 31.55
CA LYS A 542 -8.77 2.58 31.76
C LYS A 542 -8.42 3.19 33.13
N GLU A 543 -9.36 3.89 33.76
CA GLU A 543 -9.19 4.50 35.08
C GLU A 543 -9.65 3.56 36.22
N TRP A 544 -10.10 2.34 35.89
CA TRP A 544 -10.57 1.37 36.88
C TRP A 544 -9.42 0.49 37.36
N SER A 545 -9.38 0.20 38.66
CA SER A 545 -8.48 -0.83 39.19
C SER A 545 -8.92 -2.23 38.75
N THR A 546 -8.00 -3.19 38.81
CA THR A 546 -8.27 -4.60 38.49
C THR A 546 -9.40 -5.16 39.36
N GLU A 547 -9.46 -4.79 40.65
CA GLU A 547 -10.52 -5.22 41.56
C GLU A 547 -11.88 -4.64 41.16
N LYS A 548 -11.91 -3.39 40.70
CA LYS A 548 -13.13 -2.74 40.22
C LYS A 548 -13.64 -3.39 38.95
N ILE A 549 -12.76 -3.75 38.02
CA ILE A 549 -13.11 -4.49 36.80
C ILE A 549 -13.67 -5.87 37.16
N ALA A 550 -13.00 -6.62 38.03
CA ALA A 550 -13.45 -7.95 38.45
C ALA A 550 -14.82 -7.91 39.14
N LYS A 551 -15.03 -6.92 40.02
CA LYS A 551 -16.34 -6.70 40.65
C LYS A 551 -17.41 -6.34 39.63
N TRP A 552 -17.11 -5.43 38.70
CA TRP A 552 -18.07 -5.01 37.68
C TRP A 552 -18.50 -6.18 36.78
N ILE A 553 -17.55 -7.01 36.34
CA ILE A 553 -17.83 -8.22 35.53
C ILE A 553 -18.77 -9.16 36.27
N LYS A 554 -18.51 -9.39 37.57
CA LYS A 554 -19.38 -10.23 38.42
C LYS A 554 -20.79 -9.65 38.54
N ASP A 555 -20.90 -8.33 38.72
CA ASP A 555 -22.19 -7.65 38.89
C ASP A 555 -23.02 -7.60 37.59
N HIS A 556 -22.37 -7.70 36.42
CA HIS A 556 -23.01 -7.63 35.09
C HIS A 556 -22.87 -8.94 34.29
N GLU A 557 -22.62 -10.06 34.96
CA GLU A 557 -22.40 -11.37 34.34
C GLU A 557 -23.55 -11.76 33.40
N SER A 558 -24.79 -11.56 33.82
CA SER A 558 -25.99 -11.85 33.02
C SER A 558 -26.06 -11.04 31.72
N GLU A 559 -25.64 -9.78 31.74
CA GLU A 559 -25.62 -8.91 30.54
C GLU A 559 -24.53 -9.37 29.57
N LEU A 560 -23.36 -9.73 30.09
CA LEU A 560 -22.25 -10.29 29.30
C LEU A 560 -22.66 -11.62 28.65
N ILE A 561 -23.31 -12.52 29.39
CA ILE A 561 -23.84 -13.78 28.86
C ILE A 561 -24.88 -13.51 27.77
N SER A 562 -25.75 -12.51 27.93
CA SER A 562 -26.71 -12.13 26.88
C SER A 562 -26.03 -11.61 25.62
N ILE A 563 -24.96 -10.83 25.74
CA ILE A 563 -24.16 -10.36 24.59
C ILE A 563 -23.51 -11.54 23.89
N TYR A 564 -22.90 -12.47 24.64
CA TYR A 564 -22.28 -13.67 24.10
C TYR A 564 -23.36 -14.54 23.42
N LYS A 565 -24.52 -14.71 24.03
CA LYS A 565 -25.65 -15.46 23.44
C LYS A 565 -26.11 -14.87 22.13
N LYS A 566 -26.19 -13.55 22.02
CA LYS A 566 -26.54 -12.87 20.76
C LYS A 566 -25.43 -13.00 19.72
N LYS A 567 -24.17 -12.83 20.14
CA LYS A 567 -22.98 -12.88 19.27
C LYS A 567 -22.73 -14.27 18.70
N TYR A 568 -22.93 -15.30 19.51
CA TYR A 568 -22.67 -16.69 19.17
C TYR A 568 -23.95 -17.49 18.87
N ARG A 569 -25.09 -16.81 18.71
CA ARG A 569 -26.41 -17.44 18.53
C ARG A 569 -26.45 -18.42 17.36
N SER A 570 -25.74 -18.12 16.28
CA SER A 570 -25.65 -18.98 15.10
C SER A 570 -24.72 -20.19 15.29
N GLN A 571 -23.80 -20.15 16.27
CA GLN A 571 -22.79 -21.18 16.51
C GLN A 571 -23.24 -22.22 17.56
N PHE A 572 -24.31 -21.94 18.30
CA PHE A 572 -24.77 -22.76 19.43
C PHE A 572 -26.27 -23.09 19.36
N GLN A 573 -26.79 -23.32 18.15
CA GLN A 573 -28.21 -23.67 17.96
C GLN A 573 -28.60 -25.01 18.64
N GLU A 574 -27.62 -25.88 18.90
CA GLU A 574 -27.83 -27.21 19.47
C GLU A 574 -27.61 -27.29 21.00
N LEU A 575 -27.08 -26.23 21.64
CA LEU A 575 -26.86 -26.22 23.09
C LEU A 575 -28.15 -25.90 23.84
N THR A 576 -28.32 -26.53 25.01
CA THR A 576 -29.35 -26.10 25.95
C THR A 576 -28.97 -24.73 26.54
N ASP A 577 -29.98 -23.98 27.02
CA ASP A 577 -29.75 -22.68 27.66
C ASP A 577 -28.79 -22.76 28.86
N LYS A 578 -28.79 -23.90 29.56
CA LYS A 578 -27.89 -24.16 30.68
C LYS A 578 -26.45 -24.35 30.20
N ASP A 579 -26.23 -25.19 29.19
CA ASP A 579 -24.89 -25.49 28.68
C ASP A 579 -24.25 -24.25 28.03
N PHE A 580 -25.05 -23.43 27.34
CA PHE A 580 -24.58 -22.15 26.81
C PHE A 580 -24.16 -21.19 27.94
N THR A 581 -24.96 -21.14 29.02
CA THR A 581 -24.67 -20.28 30.17
C THR A 581 -23.36 -20.68 30.85
N ASP A 582 -23.14 -21.98 31.03
CA ASP A 582 -21.91 -22.50 31.65
C ASP A 582 -20.68 -22.25 30.75
N TRP A 583 -20.81 -22.44 29.44
CA TRP A 583 -19.78 -22.07 28.46
C TRP A 583 -19.46 -20.57 28.47
N ALA A 584 -20.48 -19.72 28.52
CA ALA A 584 -20.30 -18.27 28.52
C ALA A 584 -19.59 -17.78 29.80
N LYS A 585 -19.91 -18.36 30.96
CA LYS A 585 -19.21 -18.09 32.24
C LYS A 585 -17.74 -18.50 32.17
N GLU A 586 -17.46 -19.68 31.62
CA GLU A 586 -16.08 -20.12 31.41
C GLU A 586 -15.32 -19.16 30.51
N LYS A 587 -15.92 -18.72 29.39
CA LYS A 587 -15.31 -17.75 28.47
C LYS A 587 -15.07 -16.38 29.11
N ILE A 588 -16.02 -15.87 29.87
CA ILE A 588 -15.88 -14.59 30.61
C ILE A 588 -14.69 -14.66 31.59
N SER A 589 -14.47 -15.82 32.21
CA SER A 589 -13.36 -16.01 33.16
C SER A 589 -11.98 -16.19 32.50
N LYS A 590 -11.91 -16.74 31.27
CA LYS A 590 -10.65 -17.11 30.61
C LYS A 590 -10.21 -16.15 29.50
N ASP A 591 -11.12 -15.44 28.83
CA ASP A 591 -10.80 -14.51 27.73
C ASP A 591 -10.88 -13.05 28.20
N SER A 592 -9.76 -12.53 28.70
CA SER A 592 -9.69 -11.16 29.21
C SER A 592 -9.86 -10.11 28.10
N SER A 593 -9.47 -10.39 26.86
CA SER A 593 -9.51 -9.39 25.79
C SER A 593 -10.94 -9.14 25.31
N GLU A 594 -11.67 -10.23 25.06
CA GLU A 594 -13.05 -10.15 24.58
C GLU A 594 -14.01 -9.68 25.66
N THR A 595 -13.84 -10.19 26.88
CA THR A 595 -14.62 -9.75 28.04
C THR A 595 -14.44 -8.25 28.25
N MET A 596 -13.19 -7.76 28.20
CA MET A 596 -12.91 -6.33 28.33
C MET A 596 -13.47 -5.50 27.18
N ARG A 597 -13.54 -6.04 25.96
CA ARG A 597 -14.22 -5.38 24.84
C ARG A 597 -15.71 -5.22 25.12
N SER A 598 -16.38 -6.24 25.64
CA SER A 598 -17.80 -6.18 26.01
C SER A 598 -18.05 -5.23 27.18
N VAL A 599 -17.19 -5.24 28.21
CA VAL A 599 -17.22 -4.28 29.32
C VAL A 599 -17.12 -2.85 28.79
N ARG A 600 -16.15 -2.55 27.93
CA ARG A 600 -16.00 -1.22 27.31
C ARG A 600 -17.24 -0.83 26.52
N TYR A 601 -17.81 -1.75 25.75
CA TYR A 601 -19.02 -1.46 24.98
C TYR A 601 -20.20 -1.09 25.88
N ILE A 602 -20.48 -1.87 26.93
CA ILE A 602 -21.58 -1.62 27.87
C ILE A 602 -21.37 -0.29 28.60
N VAL A 603 -20.19 -0.12 29.21
CA VAL A 603 -19.85 1.10 29.96
C VAL A 603 -19.95 2.33 29.08
N GLY A 604 -19.43 2.27 27.85
CA GLY A 604 -19.51 3.38 26.92
C GLY A 604 -20.90 3.62 26.37
N SER A 605 -21.72 2.57 26.19
CA SER A 605 -23.12 2.72 25.82
C SER A 605 -23.92 3.41 26.91
N ALA A 606 -23.73 3.02 28.17
CA ALA A 606 -24.34 3.66 29.33
C ALA A 606 -23.88 5.12 29.47
N ALA A 607 -22.59 5.39 29.29
CA ALA A 607 -22.02 6.73 29.40
C ALA A 607 -22.42 7.68 28.26
N ASN A 608 -22.63 7.15 27.05
CA ASN A 608 -23.09 7.97 25.92
C ASN A 608 -24.60 8.28 26.00
N GLY A 609 -25.39 7.45 26.70
CA GLY A 609 -26.84 7.48 26.65
C GLY A 609 -27.37 7.26 25.23
N SER A 610 -28.68 7.17 25.05
CA SER A 610 -29.35 7.20 23.74
C SER A 610 -29.30 8.62 23.11
N TYR A 611 -28.17 9.32 23.20
CA TYR A 611 -28.01 10.71 22.80
C TYR A 611 -27.55 10.85 21.34
N ASP A 612 -28.25 10.20 20.42
CA ASP A 612 -28.16 10.56 19.01
C ASP A 612 -29.02 11.79 18.73
N ALA A 613 -28.39 12.97 18.62
CA ALA A 613 -28.88 14.01 17.70
C ALA A 613 -28.02 15.28 17.64
N LYS A 614 -27.67 15.92 18.78
CA LYS A 614 -27.29 17.36 18.74
C LYS A 614 -25.79 17.66 18.60
N LYS A 615 -24.90 17.05 19.39
CA LYS A 615 -23.44 17.29 19.29
C LYS A 615 -22.83 16.63 18.05
N PHE A 616 -23.31 15.43 17.70
CA PHE A 616 -22.91 14.74 16.47
C PHE A 616 -23.32 15.52 15.22
N LYS A 617 -24.53 16.12 15.16
CA LYS A 617 -24.91 17.03 14.05
C LYS A 617 -23.98 18.24 13.90
N LYS A 618 -23.47 18.83 14.98
CA LYS A 618 -22.53 19.97 14.91
C LYS A 618 -21.13 19.53 14.46
N TRP A 619 -20.62 18.42 15.00
CA TRP A 619 -19.35 17.83 14.57
C TRP A 619 -19.43 17.37 13.12
N LYS A 620 -20.45 16.59 12.75
CA LYS A 620 -20.81 16.17 11.39
C LYS A 620 -20.94 17.37 10.44
N LYS A 621 -21.68 18.42 10.80
CA LYS A 621 -21.81 19.63 9.96
C LYS A 621 -20.52 20.44 9.84
N LYS A 622 -19.57 20.33 10.78
CA LYS A 622 -18.25 21.01 10.68
C LYS A 622 -17.23 20.14 9.94
N TYR A 623 -17.18 18.85 10.24
CA TYR A 623 -16.32 17.84 9.64
C TYR A 623 -16.71 17.58 8.18
N MET A 624 -17.98 17.23 7.92
CA MET A 624 -18.49 17.01 6.56
C MET A 624 -18.49 18.31 5.74
N LYS A 625 -18.74 19.48 6.32
CA LYS A 625 -18.64 20.75 5.56
C LYS A 625 -17.19 21.12 5.24
N LYS A 626 -16.20 20.74 6.07
CA LYS A 626 -14.77 20.86 5.73
C LYS A 626 -14.33 19.81 4.69
N TRP A 627 -14.87 18.59 4.78
CA TRP A 627 -14.61 17.48 3.87
C TRP A 627 -15.23 17.69 2.48
N ILE A 628 -16.50 18.12 2.41
CA ILE A 628 -17.27 18.42 1.17
C ILE A 628 -16.79 19.70 0.48
N LYS A 629 -16.31 20.71 1.22
CA LYS A 629 -15.83 21.97 0.62
C LYS A 629 -14.41 21.90 0.05
N GLY A 630 -13.69 20.78 0.20
CA GLY A 630 -12.28 20.68 -0.21
C GLY A 630 -11.36 21.68 0.53
N GLU A 631 -11.79 22.24 1.65
CA GLU A 631 -11.01 23.23 2.41
C GLU A 631 -9.87 22.52 3.15
N LYS A 632 -8.67 22.49 2.52
CA LYS A 632 -7.29 22.31 3.05
C LYS A 632 -7.00 21.24 4.12
N LEU A 633 -7.99 20.50 4.64
CA LEU A 633 -7.88 19.53 5.73
C LEU A 633 -8.24 18.12 5.29
N GLY A 634 -9.01 17.96 4.22
CA GLY A 634 -9.24 16.65 3.57
C GLY A 634 -8.04 16.13 2.76
N LEU A 635 -7.00 16.94 2.59
CA LEU A 635 -5.77 16.55 1.88
C LEU A 635 -4.71 15.92 2.80
N VAL A 636 -4.83 16.10 4.13
CA VAL A 636 -3.89 15.54 5.13
C VAL A 636 -4.59 14.79 6.27
N ALA A 637 -5.91 14.90 6.47
CA ALA A 637 -6.60 14.05 7.44
C ALA A 637 -7.02 12.71 6.79
N TRP A 638 -6.11 11.74 6.92
CA TRP A 638 -6.15 10.31 6.56
C TRP A 638 -5.61 9.96 5.17
#